data_AF-A0A812JI44-F1
#
_entry.id   AF-A0A812JI44-F1
#
_cell.length_a   1.000
_cell.length_b   1.000
_cell.length_c   1.000
_cell.angle_alpha   90.00
_cell.angle_beta   90.00
_cell.angle_gamma   90.00
#
_symmetry.space_group_name_H-M   'P 1'
#
loop_
_entity.id
_entity.type
_entity.pdbx_description
1 polymer ?
#
loop_
_entity_poly.entity_id
_entity_poly.type
_entity_poly.pdbx_seq_one_letter_code
_entity_poly.pdbx_strand_id
1 'polypeptide(L)'
;MDFRYSDLCLIIVGPGDDSEELLARRRLEAGGRLCHVQTRGPGDERVSMLHLQEGGSVFWRPPPTTMTISDLGRRLGARRGRYWTKTGPDAISLPENHQLHILSDVGQLRHIRIVADTGEVCVEMSGQVVLNPDHSLARYHHVEVKDAQMKSFGTFSVSGVVWTVCLQALALTARSVLFIYVETGTSNTVQTRWGRAGVSVFTHLLSNIAATEFYSIATAGAPASTLVQLLALPSTVSTSTLLLLLGASATVADGASACSTLFLPIFLHCWRTRHVFPERKLRRSCLWLLGLCTCTQGLFFVLLLSCTAYVRLIQDGYFMAGSFFLPCSVAASEALFVAASREVYCRFAWPHRTGGTGAVPGDQLKIPVTLSVAMIHGAFECMRLAAVLAGAIRNAGLEWIVVAVSTYTINILVRLGWIRFALFSAVQATCGHRVALRFFGVSSWTKLHDEIKVYLGYFRFIPVLALVAARAMVHGLQPFDQPQTPGFSLSASSAIFGFLLTEILEDVTVVLQVFPESPTTVAMQQEPPCFMHPRSLAAFQQQLRPPGEFSHIAWSDAKPKACTEIVLGTSSDAWGKFRRRLGEKGRLVPSPSLHGLRELPFIIQCATAGAVCNIMLMLLGALLGDGYLRGLHPTPCGTESLLQNWIVWTVPLSC
;
A
#
# COMPACT_ATOMS: atom_id res chain seq x y z
N MET A 1 -0.48 -22.59 -29.36
CA MET A 1 0.00 -21.23 -29.06
C MET A 1 0.35 -21.19 -27.58
N ASP A 2 1.54 -20.72 -27.23
CA ASP A 2 1.89 -20.49 -25.83
C ASP A 2 1.19 -19.20 -25.34
N PHE A 3 0.11 -19.37 -24.57
CA PHE A 3 -0.73 -18.28 -24.05
C PHE A 3 -0.02 -17.44 -22.98
N ARG A 4 1.12 -17.91 -22.46
CA ARG A 4 1.86 -17.23 -21.39
C ARG A 4 2.25 -15.80 -21.77
N TYR A 5 2.67 -15.55 -23.00
CA TYR A 5 3.10 -14.21 -23.45
C TYR A 5 1.96 -13.24 -23.77
N SER A 6 0.80 -13.75 -24.24
CA SER A 6 -0.38 -12.92 -24.47
C SER A 6 -0.97 -12.41 -23.15
N ASP A 7 -0.79 -13.13 -22.05
CA ASP A 7 -1.23 -12.71 -20.72
C ASP A 7 -0.24 -11.77 -20.03
N LEU A 8 1.05 -11.82 -20.39
CA LEU A 8 2.09 -10.95 -19.85
C LEU A 8 1.94 -9.49 -20.28
N CYS A 9 2.02 -9.20 -21.58
CA CYS A 9 1.97 -7.84 -22.11
C CYS A 9 1.69 -7.87 -23.61
N LEU A 10 0.81 -6.99 -24.09
CA LEU A 10 0.71 -6.70 -25.51
C LEU A 10 1.64 -5.54 -25.82
N ILE A 11 2.58 -5.76 -26.74
CA ILE A 11 3.57 -4.77 -27.15
C ILE A 11 3.22 -4.35 -28.57
N ILE A 12 2.74 -3.12 -28.72
CA ILE A 12 2.41 -2.54 -30.02
C ILE A 12 3.61 -1.71 -30.47
N VAL A 13 4.10 -1.97 -31.68
CA VAL A 13 5.20 -1.21 -32.30
C VAL A 13 4.67 -0.61 -33.59
N GLY A 14 4.63 0.71 -33.71
CA GLY A 14 4.12 1.35 -34.91
C GLY A 14 4.08 2.87 -34.83
N PRO A 15 3.61 3.57 -35.88
CA PRO A 15 3.54 5.04 -35.93
C PRO A 15 2.59 5.68 -34.90
N GLY A 16 1.71 4.88 -34.29
CA GLY A 16 0.69 5.35 -33.36
C GLY A 16 -0.61 5.78 -34.04
N ASP A 17 -1.00 5.07 -35.10
CA ASP A 17 -2.22 5.35 -35.88
C ASP A 17 -3.50 4.82 -35.21
N ASP A 18 -4.67 5.05 -35.82
CA ASP A 18 -5.99 4.64 -35.31
C ASP A 18 -6.10 3.13 -35.04
N SER A 19 -5.45 2.31 -35.86
CA SER A 19 -5.42 0.85 -35.69
C SER A 19 -4.72 0.43 -34.39
N GLU A 20 -3.62 1.12 -34.06
CA GLU A 20 -2.89 0.89 -32.81
C GLU A 20 -3.68 1.37 -31.60
N GLU A 21 -4.35 2.51 -31.73
CA GLU A 21 -5.24 3.03 -30.70
C GLU A 21 -6.42 2.09 -30.42
N LEU A 22 -7.06 1.56 -31.47
CA LEU A 22 -8.13 0.57 -31.35
C LEU A 22 -7.63 -0.68 -30.63
N LEU A 23 -6.50 -1.24 -31.06
CA LEU A 23 -5.91 -2.43 -30.47
C LEU A 23 -5.52 -2.21 -29.00
N ALA A 24 -4.94 -1.04 -28.70
CA ALA A 24 -4.61 -0.60 -27.35
C ALA A 24 -5.86 -0.54 -26.46
N ARG A 25 -6.93 0.14 -26.90
CA ARG A 25 -8.19 0.25 -26.15
C ARG A 25 -8.81 -1.12 -25.87
N ARG A 26 -8.91 -1.99 -26.89
CA ARG A 26 -9.43 -3.36 -26.71
C ARG A 26 -8.62 -4.16 -25.69
N ARG A 27 -7.29 -4.02 -25.71
CA ARG A 27 -6.42 -4.67 -24.73
C ARG A 27 -6.66 -4.17 -23.31
N LEU A 28 -6.83 -2.86 -23.15
CA LEU A 28 -7.07 -2.23 -21.86
C LEU A 28 -8.46 -2.59 -21.31
N GLU A 29 -9.48 -2.66 -22.18
CA GLU A 29 -10.83 -3.14 -21.86
C GLU A 29 -10.83 -4.61 -21.42
N ALA A 30 -9.99 -5.44 -22.05
CA ALA A 30 -9.71 -6.81 -21.58
C ALA A 30 -8.89 -6.87 -20.27
N GLY A 31 -8.56 -5.71 -19.69
CA GLY A 31 -7.78 -5.55 -18.46
C GLY A 31 -6.30 -5.94 -18.62
N GLY A 32 -5.82 -6.14 -19.84
CA GLY A 32 -4.48 -6.60 -20.12
C GLY A 32 -3.43 -5.50 -20.07
N ARG A 33 -2.16 -5.88 -19.92
CA ARG A 33 -1.04 -4.92 -20.00
C ARG A 33 -0.76 -4.53 -21.43
N LEU A 34 -0.36 -3.28 -21.62
CA LEU A 34 0.01 -2.69 -22.90
C LEU A 34 1.34 -1.95 -22.76
N CYS A 35 2.22 -2.15 -23.74
CA CYS A 35 3.34 -1.26 -24.03
C CYS A 35 3.21 -0.81 -25.49
N HIS A 36 3.38 0.47 -25.74
CA HIS A 36 3.43 1.02 -27.09
C HIS A 36 4.80 1.66 -27.35
N VAL A 37 5.41 1.34 -28.49
CA VAL A 37 6.66 1.93 -28.96
C VAL A 37 6.39 2.62 -30.28
N GLN A 38 6.32 3.95 -30.25
CA GLN A 38 6.08 4.78 -31.42
C GLN A 38 7.32 4.82 -32.31
N THR A 39 7.19 4.34 -33.54
CA THR A 39 8.20 4.35 -34.60
C THR A 39 7.85 5.40 -35.66
N ARG A 40 8.70 5.54 -36.70
CA ARG A 40 8.45 6.41 -37.85
C ARG A 40 7.45 5.82 -38.86
N GLY A 41 7.02 4.58 -38.67
CA GLY A 41 6.15 3.85 -39.59
C GLY A 41 6.76 2.55 -40.11
N PRO A 42 6.13 1.93 -41.12
CA PRO A 42 6.66 0.76 -41.81
C PRO A 42 8.00 1.10 -42.47
N GLY A 43 9.06 0.35 -42.14
CA GLY A 43 10.41 0.57 -42.68
C GLY A 43 11.31 1.47 -41.84
N ASP A 44 10.94 1.77 -40.59
CA ASP A 44 11.85 2.45 -39.66
C ASP A 44 13.14 1.62 -39.46
N GLU A 45 14.26 2.12 -39.99
CA GLU A 45 15.58 1.45 -40.00
C GLU A 45 16.12 1.15 -38.60
N ARG A 46 15.60 1.84 -37.58
CA ARG A 46 15.95 1.60 -36.17
C ARG A 46 15.34 0.31 -35.65
N VAL A 47 14.38 -0.28 -36.35
CA VAL A 47 13.70 -1.51 -35.96
C VAL A 47 14.31 -2.69 -36.70
N SER A 48 14.84 -3.65 -35.95
CA SER A 48 15.43 -4.88 -36.52
C SER A 48 14.83 -6.13 -35.88
N MET A 49 14.76 -7.20 -36.66
CA MET A 49 14.28 -8.50 -36.19
C MET A 49 15.46 -9.44 -35.93
N LEU A 50 15.48 -10.07 -34.76
CA LEU A 50 16.50 -11.02 -34.35
C LEU A 50 15.84 -12.35 -33.98
N HIS A 51 16.53 -13.46 -34.21
CA HIS A 51 16.04 -14.78 -33.80
C HIS A 51 16.59 -15.13 -32.41
N LEU A 52 15.71 -15.53 -31.49
CA LEU A 52 16.12 -15.94 -30.15
C LEU A 52 16.66 -17.38 -30.23
N GLN A 53 17.93 -17.60 -29.91
CA GLN A 53 18.45 -18.95 -29.71
C GLN A 53 17.79 -19.55 -28.44
N GLU A 54 17.29 -20.78 -28.56
CA GLU A 54 16.33 -21.44 -27.64
C GLU A 54 16.58 -21.20 -26.14
N GLY A 55 15.48 -20.99 -25.39
CA GLY A 55 15.47 -21.00 -23.92
C GLY A 55 15.26 -19.65 -23.22
N GLY A 56 14.45 -18.76 -23.78
CA GLY A 56 14.20 -17.43 -23.21
C GLY A 56 13.51 -17.46 -21.83
N SER A 57 14.20 -16.96 -20.81
CA SER A 57 13.54 -16.49 -19.58
C SER A 57 12.60 -15.32 -19.90
N VAL A 58 11.52 -15.17 -19.14
CA VAL A 58 10.67 -13.97 -19.21
C VAL A 58 11.49 -12.77 -18.72
N PHE A 59 11.68 -11.76 -19.57
CA PHE A 59 12.38 -10.53 -19.22
C PHE A 59 11.40 -9.38 -18.99
N TRP A 60 11.65 -8.58 -17.96
CA TRP A 60 10.84 -7.41 -17.64
C TRP A 60 11.70 -6.25 -17.13
N ARG A 61 12.09 -5.38 -18.05
CA ARG A 61 12.75 -4.10 -17.85
C ARG A 61 11.96 -3.04 -18.64
N PRO A 62 10.96 -2.40 -18.01
CA PRO A 62 10.08 -1.45 -18.68
C PRO A 62 10.82 -0.13 -19.00
N PRO A 63 10.19 0.76 -19.80
CA PRO A 63 10.80 2.04 -20.17
C PRO A 63 11.24 2.89 -18.96
N PRO A 64 12.41 3.55 -18.98
CA PRO A 64 12.78 4.47 -17.92
C PRO A 64 11.92 5.74 -17.96
N THR A 65 11.81 6.44 -16.82
CA THR A 65 11.03 7.69 -16.69
C THR A 65 11.55 8.84 -17.55
N THR A 66 12.79 8.73 -18.02
CA THR A 66 13.45 9.67 -18.93
C THR A 66 12.93 9.58 -20.37
N MET A 67 12.31 8.47 -20.77
CA MET A 67 11.76 8.33 -22.11
C MET A 67 10.55 9.24 -22.34
N THR A 68 10.44 9.75 -23.57
CA THR A 68 9.37 10.65 -23.99
C THR A 68 8.08 9.87 -24.19
N ILE A 69 6.96 10.41 -23.71
CA ILE A 69 5.63 9.84 -23.94
C ILE A 69 5.23 10.09 -25.40
N SER A 70 4.92 8.99 -26.10
CA SER A 70 4.37 9.00 -27.47
C SER A 70 3.10 9.82 -27.61
N ASP A 71 2.78 10.23 -28.83
CA ASP A 71 1.54 10.95 -29.11
C ASP A 71 0.31 10.08 -28.83
N LEU A 72 0.34 8.80 -29.25
CA LEU A 72 -0.68 7.82 -28.88
C LEU A 72 -0.79 7.69 -27.36
N GLY A 73 0.35 7.62 -26.66
CA GLY A 73 0.39 7.65 -25.21
C GLY A 73 -0.34 8.84 -24.62
N ARG A 74 -0.12 10.05 -25.13
CA ARG A 74 -0.82 11.26 -24.67
C ARG A 74 -2.33 11.19 -24.94
N ARG A 75 -2.78 10.62 -26.07
CA ARG A 75 -4.21 10.45 -26.40
C ARG A 75 -4.89 9.43 -25.48
N LEU A 76 -4.22 8.33 -25.18
CA LEU A 76 -4.62 7.34 -24.17
C LEU A 76 -4.42 7.86 -22.73
N GLY A 77 -3.89 9.07 -22.59
CA GLY A 77 -3.52 9.73 -21.34
C GLY A 77 -2.52 8.94 -20.48
N ALA A 78 -1.63 8.17 -21.11
CA ALA A 78 -0.47 7.62 -20.45
C ALA A 78 0.29 8.71 -19.69
N ARG A 79 0.44 8.54 -18.38
CA ARG A 79 1.28 9.39 -17.53
C ARG A 79 2.65 8.77 -17.33
N ARG A 80 3.66 9.60 -17.01
CA ARG A 80 4.92 9.10 -16.42
C ARG A 80 4.58 8.27 -15.18
N GLY A 81 5.32 7.19 -14.96
CA GLY A 81 5.10 6.28 -13.83
C GLY A 81 5.09 6.99 -12.48
N ARG A 82 3.89 7.29 -11.98
CA ARG A 82 3.66 7.77 -10.61
C ARG A 82 3.60 6.61 -9.63
N TYR A 83 3.13 5.46 -10.09
CA TYR A 83 2.83 4.32 -9.26
C TYR A 83 4.05 3.41 -8.96
N TRP A 84 4.03 2.66 -7.86
CA TRP A 84 5.13 1.84 -7.35
C TRP A 84 5.54 0.68 -8.26
N THR A 85 4.57 0.12 -8.98
CA THR A 85 4.76 -0.91 -10.00
C THR A 85 5.08 -0.34 -11.38
N LYS A 86 4.81 0.95 -11.60
CA LYS A 86 4.96 1.58 -12.91
C LYS A 86 6.28 2.34 -12.98
N THR A 87 7.29 1.69 -13.53
CA THR A 87 8.56 2.29 -13.88
C THR A 87 8.45 2.84 -15.30
N GLY A 88 8.32 4.17 -15.40
CA GLY A 88 8.25 4.92 -16.67
C GLY A 88 6.90 4.92 -17.39
N PRO A 89 6.86 5.47 -18.61
CA PRO A 89 5.66 5.56 -19.44
C PRO A 89 5.35 4.26 -20.20
N ASP A 90 4.06 4.01 -20.46
CA ASP A 90 3.57 2.77 -21.09
C ASP A 90 3.52 2.87 -22.61
N ALA A 91 3.74 4.08 -23.12
CA ALA A 91 3.63 4.41 -24.52
C ALA A 91 4.72 5.44 -24.82
N ILE A 92 5.83 4.97 -25.37
CA ILE A 92 7.05 5.75 -25.60
C ILE A 92 7.25 6.09 -27.05
N SER A 93 7.88 7.23 -27.33
CA SER A 93 8.51 7.45 -28.64
C SER A 93 9.88 6.80 -28.65
N LEU A 94 10.18 5.98 -29.65
CA LEU A 94 11.52 5.44 -29.86
C LEU A 94 12.48 6.62 -30.12
N PRO A 95 13.48 6.88 -29.25
CA PRO A 95 14.39 7.99 -29.48
C PRO A 95 15.25 7.77 -30.72
N GLU A 96 15.76 8.85 -31.30
CA GLU A 96 16.51 8.80 -32.57
C GLU A 96 17.82 8.03 -32.48
N ASN A 97 18.47 8.11 -31.32
CA ASN A 97 19.73 7.45 -31.00
C ASN A 97 19.54 6.07 -30.32
N HIS A 98 18.44 5.38 -30.66
CA HIS A 98 18.12 4.06 -30.10
C HIS A 98 17.67 3.12 -31.21
N GLN A 99 18.05 1.85 -31.07
CA GLN A 99 17.59 0.74 -31.90
C GLN A 99 16.60 -0.13 -31.12
N LEU A 100 15.54 -0.56 -31.81
CA LEU A 100 14.56 -1.51 -31.31
C LEU A 100 14.81 -2.87 -31.96
N HIS A 101 15.24 -3.84 -31.18
CA HIS A 101 15.33 -5.23 -31.60
C HIS A 101 14.06 -5.99 -31.19
N ILE A 102 13.38 -6.58 -32.16
CA ILE A 102 12.25 -7.47 -31.95
C ILE A 102 12.75 -8.91 -32.06
N LEU A 103 12.62 -9.66 -30.98
CA LEU A 103 13.10 -11.04 -30.90
C LEU A 103 11.94 -12.01 -31.18
N SER A 104 12.17 -12.91 -32.14
CA SER A 104 11.24 -13.96 -32.52
C SER A 104 11.63 -15.31 -31.93
N ASP A 105 10.64 -16.00 -31.37
CA ASP A 105 10.72 -17.37 -30.84
C ASP A 105 9.66 -18.24 -31.52
N VAL A 106 10.08 -19.36 -32.15
CA VAL A 106 9.23 -20.28 -32.93
C VAL A 106 8.27 -19.55 -33.91
N GLY A 107 8.80 -18.56 -34.63
CA GLY A 107 8.03 -17.79 -35.63
C GLY A 107 7.02 -16.80 -35.03
N GLN A 108 7.03 -16.57 -33.71
CA GLN A 108 6.19 -15.58 -33.05
C GLN A 108 7.05 -14.44 -32.50
N LEU A 109 6.58 -13.20 -32.60
CA LEU A 109 7.26 -12.04 -32.03
C LEU A 109 6.93 -11.94 -30.54
N ARG A 110 7.91 -12.20 -29.68
CA ARG A 110 7.68 -12.46 -28.24
C ARG A 110 8.44 -11.55 -27.29
N HIS A 111 9.34 -10.72 -27.81
CA HIS A 111 10.20 -9.92 -26.97
C HIS A 111 10.71 -8.67 -27.71
N ILE A 112 10.89 -7.57 -26.98
CA ILE A 112 11.55 -6.36 -27.48
C ILE A 112 12.75 -6.00 -26.62
N ARG A 113 13.78 -5.45 -27.26
CA ARG A 113 14.93 -4.85 -26.61
C ARG A 113 15.23 -3.50 -27.26
N ILE A 114 15.18 -2.42 -26.49
CA ILE A 114 15.60 -1.09 -26.95
C ILE A 114 17.02 -0.84 -26.44
N VAL A 115 17.93 -0.59 -27.37
CA VAL A 115 19.36 -0.38 -27.11
C VAL A 115 19.72 1.04 -27.55
N ALA A 116 20.33 1.82 -26.67
CA ALA A 116 20.87 3.13 -27.04
C ALA A 116 22.12 2.95 -27.92
N ASP A 117 22.52 3.98 -28.67
CA ASP A 117 23.74 3.97 -29.49
C ASP A 117 25.01 3.65 -28.68
N THR A 118 24.97 3.85 -27.36
CA THR A 118 26.04 3.47 -26.42
C THR A 118 26.18 1.97 -26.20
N GLY A 119 25.27 1.15 -26.76
CA GLY A 119 25.14 -0.28 -26.48
C GLY A 119 24.36 -0.60 -25.20
N GLU A 120 23.88 0.42 -24.48
CA GLU A 120 23.07 0.24 -23.28
C GLU A 120 21.67 -0.29 -23.63
N VAL A 121 21.30 -1.43 -23.03
CA VAL A 121 19.90 -1.88 -23.05
C VAL A 121 19.06 -0.99 -22.14
N CYS A 122 18.22 -0.15 -22.73
CA CYS A 122 17.33 0.75 -22.00
C CYS A 122 16.02 0.08 -21.59
N VAL A 123 15.45 -0.72 -22.51
CA VAL A 123 14.17 -1.43 -22.33
C VAL A 123 14.35 -2.88 -22.77
N GLU A 124 13.79 -3.82 -22.03
CA GLU A 124 13.82 -5.25 -22.37
C GLU A 124 12.57 -5.94 -21.83
N MET A 125 11.63 -6.29 -22.70
CA MET A 125 10.32 -6.77 -22.27
C MET A 125 9.87 -7.98 -23.08
N SER A 126 9.40 -9.01 -22.38
CA SER A 126 8.71 -10.15 -22.95
C SER A 126 7.19 -9.90 -23.01
N GLY A 127 6.58 -10.22 -24.13
CA GLY A 127 5.15 -10.03 -24.38
C GLY A 127 4.78 -10.40 -25.80
N GLN A 128 3.49 -10.46 -26.12
CA GLN A 128 3.06 -10.61 -27.51
C GLN A 128 3.32 -9.31 -28.26
N VAL A 129 4.22 -9.34 -29.25
CA VAL A 129 4.55 -8.15 -30.04
C VAL A 129 3.68 -8.12 -31.30
N VAL A 130 3.06 -6.98 -31.56
CA VAL A 130 2.29 -6.68 -32.77
C VAL A 130 2.95 -5.48 -33.45
N LEU A 131 3.50 -5.73 -34.63
CA LEU A 131 4.22 -4.74 -35.43
C LEU A 131 3.28 -4.14 -36.49
N ASN A 132 3.19 -2.81 -36.53
CA ASN A 132 2.41 -2.01 -37.49
C ASN A 132 1.02 -2.61 -37.80
N PRO A 133 0.13 -2.77 -36.79
CA PRO A 133 -1.16 -3.41 -37.02
C PRO A 133 -2.01 -2.59 -38.00
N ASP A 134 -2.54 -3.25 -39.01
CA ASP A 134 -3.62 -2.67 -39.81
C ASP A 134 -4.96 -2.73 -39.06
N HIS A 135 -5.98 -2.09 -39.62
CA HIS A 135 -7.29 -1.99 -38.98
C HIS A 135 -8.00 -3.36 -38.87
N SER A 136 -7.73 -4.29 -39.78
CA SER A 136 -8.30 -5.64 -39.74
C SER A 136 -7.70 -6.45 -38.58
N LEU A 137 -6.36 -6.46 -38.49
CA LEU A 137 -5.62 -7.07 -37.40
C LEU A 137 -6.05 -6.44 -36.08
N ALA A 138 -6.08 -5.12 -35.96
CA ALA A 138 -6.53 -4.43 -34.74
C ALA A 138 -7.93 -4.86 -34.28
N ARG A 139 -8.85 -5.16 -35.21
CA ARG A 139 -10.23 -5.57 -34.93
C ARG A 139 -10.35 -7.05 -34.52
N TYR A 140 -9.57 -7.93 -35.12
CA TYR A 140 -9.70 -9.38 -34.94
C TYR A 140 -8.58 -10.00 -34.11
N HIS A 141 -7.55 -9.24 -33.75
CA HIS A 141 -6.48 -9.73 -32.90
C HIS A 141 -7.05 -10.12 -31.53
N HIS A 142 -6.64 -11.29 -31.05
CA HIS A 142 -7.05 -11.83 -29.76
C HIS A 142 -6.27 -11.14 -28.65
N VAL A 143 -6.91 -10.19 -27.96
CA VAL A 143 -6.30 -9.41 -26.86
C VAL A 143 -6.79 -9.83 -25.47
N GLU A 144 -7.59 -10.89 -25.38
CA GLU A 144 -8.11 -11.38 -24.09
C GLU A 144 -6.97 -11.83 -23.18
N VAL A 145 -7.18 -11.65 -21.88
CA VAL A 145 -6.32 -12.19 -20.83
C VAL A 145 -6.93 -13.51 -20.37
N LYS A 146 -6.24 -14.63 -20.64
CA LYS A 146 -6.69 -15.96 -20.24
C LYS A 146 -6.31 -16.27 -18.80
N ASP A 147 -5.06 -15.97 -18.42
CA ASP A 147 -4.57 -16.11 -17.06
C ASP A 147 -4.35 -14.75 -16.39
N ALA A 148 -5.35 -14.30 -15.63
CA ALA A 148 -5.24 -13.09 -14.82
C ALA A 148 -4.19 -13.18 -13.70
N GLN A 149 -3.69 -14.37 -13.34
CA GLN A 149 -2.69 -14.56 -12.29
C GLN A 149 -1.28 -14.14 -12.73
N MET A 150 -1.04 -14.00 -14.04
CA MET A 150 0.23 -13.52 -14.60
C MET A 150 0.41 -11.99 -14.48
N LYS A 151 -0.61 -11.25 -14.01
CA LYS A 151 -0.55 -9.82 -13.71
C LYS A 151 -0.05 -9.58 -12.29
N SER A 152 0.93 -8.69 -12.11
CA SER A 152 1.31 -8.14 -10.80
C SER A 152 0.09 -7.58 -10.09
N PHE A 153 -0.06 -7.93 -8.80
CA PHE A 153 -1.05 -7.29 -7.95
C PHE A 153 -0.79 -5.78 -7.87
N GLY A 154 -1.89 -5.04 -7.92
CA GLY A 154 -1.99 -3.61 -7.75
C GLY A 154 -2.69 -3.27 -6.45
N THR A 155 -3.13 -2.04 -6.43
CA THR A 155 -3.80 -1.39 -5.31
C THR A 155 -5.18 -2.01 -5.03
N PHE A 156 -5.82 -1.49 -3.99
CA PHE A 156 -7.20 -1.77 -3.68
C PHE A 156 -8.12 -1.29 -4.80
N SER A 157 -9.24 -1.99 -4.99
CA SER A 157 -10.27 -1.56 -5.92
C SER A 157 -11.30 -0.71 -5.20
N VAL A 158 -11.77 0.36 -5.84
CA VAL A 158 -12.75 1.26 -5.20
C VAL A 158 -14.03 0.49 -4.83
N SER A 159 -14.52 -0.36 -5.74
CA SER A 159 -15.67 -1.23 -5.48
C SER A 159 -15.40 -2.22 -4.34
N GLY A 160 -14.24 -2.86 -4.34
CA GLY A 160 -13.81 -3.78 -3.28
C GLY A 160 -13.70 -3.10 -1.92
N VAL A 161 -13.16 -1.89 -1.86
CA VAL A 161 -13.06 -1.06 -0.66
C VAL A 161 -14.43 -0.70 -0.13
N VAL A 162 -15.35 -0.22 -0.98
CA VAL A 162 -16.73 0.11 -0.57
C VAL A 162 -17.44 -1.10 0.02
N TRP A 163 -17.40 -2.25 -0.67
CA TRP A 163 -18.00 -3.49 -0.15
C TRP A 163 -17.34 -3.97 1.14
N THR A 164 -16.02 -3.84 1.24
CA THR A 164 -15.26 -4.17 2.45
C THR A 164 -15.70 -3.29 3.62
N VAL A 165 -15.83 -1.97 3.41
CA VAL A 165 -16.30 -1.02 4.42
C VAL A 165 -17.69 -1.43 4.92
N CYS A 166 -18.64 -1.68 4.02
CA CYS A 166 -19.99 -2.09 4.39
C CYS A 166 -20.02 -3.41 5.18
N LEU A 167 -19.29 -4.42 4.70
CA LEU A 167 -19.24 -5.73 5.35
C LEU A 167 -18.61 -5.64 6.75
N GLN A 168 -17.49 -4.92 6.88
CA GLN A 168 -16.81 -4.72 8.16
C GLN A 168 -17.66 -3.89 9.12
N ALA A 169 -18.35 -2.83 8.65
CA ALA A 169 -19.24 -2.03 9.48
C ALA A 169 -20.38 -2.88 10.06
N LEU A 170 -21.03 -3.70 9.23
CA LEU A 170 -22.09 -4.60 9.67
C LEU A 170 -21.57 -5.65 10.66
N ALA A 171 -20.47 -6.32 10.33
CA ALA A 171 -19.89 -7.37 11.17
C ALA A 171 -19.42 -6.83 12.53
N LEU A 172 -18.79 -5.66 12.56
CA LEU A 172 -18.32 -5.04 13.80
C LEU A 172 -19.46 -4.45 14.63
N THR A 173 -20.54 -3.97 14.00
CA THR A 173 -21.73 -3.52 14.73
C THR A 173 -22.39 -4.70 15.41
N ALA A 174 -22.63 -5.80 14.67
CA ALA A 174 -23.19 -7.04 15.23
C ALA A 174 -22.30 -7.60 16.36
N ARG A 175 -20.98 -7.64 16.15
CA ARG A 175 -19.99 -8.01 17.18
C ARG A 175 -20.16 -7.15 18.43
N SER A 176 -20.22 -5.83 18.26
CA SER A 176 -20.27 -4.88 19.38
C SER A 176 -21.60 -4.96 20.14
N VAL A 177 -22.74 -5.09 19.44
CA VAL A 177 -24.06 -5.32 20.05
C VAL A 177 -24.04 -6.59 20.89
N LEU A 178 -23.51 -7.69 20.34
CA LEU A 178 -23.45 -8.96 21.05
C LEU A 178 -22.55 -8.88 22.29
N PHE A 179 -21.40 -8.21 22.19
CA PHE A 179 -20.55 -7.95 23.37
C PHE A 179 -21.30 -7.15 24.43
N ILE A 180 -21.92 -6.01 24.07
CA ILE A 180 -22.65 -5.19 25.05
C ILE A 180 -23.75 -6.04 25.70
N TYR A 181 -24.54 -6.78 24.91
CA TYR A 181 -25.62 -7.62 25.42
C TYR A 181 -25.13 -8.68 26.41
N VAL A 182 -24.06 -9.42 26.05
CA VAL A 182 -23.45 -10.45 26.91
C VAL A 182 -22.94 -9.86 28.23
N GLU A 183 -22.30 -8.68 28.17
CA GLU A 183 -21.79 -8.00 29.37
C GLU A 183 -22.91 -7.43 30.26
N THR A 184 -24.00 -6.93 29.67
CA THR A 184 -25.14 -6.39 30.44
C THR A 184 -26.02 -7.47 31.03
N GLY A 185 -26.16 -8.61 30.35
CA GLY A 185 -27.16 -9.64 30.66
C GLY A 185 -26.71 -10.72 31.64
N THR A 186 -25.42 -10.79 31.99
CA THR A 186 -24.89 -11.90 32.81
C THR A 186 -24.20 -11.41 34.07
N SER A 187 -24.78 -11.71 35.24
CA SER A 187 -24.09 -11.60 36.53
C SER A 187 -23.11 -12.76 36.76
N ASN A 188 -23.22 -13.83 35.96
CA ASN A 188 -22.39 -15.02 36.04
C ASN A 188 -21.14 -14.91 35.16
N THR A 189 -19.98 -14.76 35.82
CA THR A 189 -18.66 -14.61 35.20
C THR A 189 -18.29 -15.73 34.22
N VAL A 190 -18.79 -16.95 34.42
CA VAL A 190 -18.51 -18.10 33.53
C VAL A 190 -19.29 -17.97 32.22
N GLN A 191 -20.58 -17.62 32.28
CA GLN A 191 -21.40 -17.43 31.08
C GLN A 191 -20.90 -16.26 30.24
N THR A 192 -20.47 -15.17 30.88
CA THR A 192 -19.84 -14.04 30.18
C THR A 192 -18.59 -14.48 29.42
N ARG A 193 -17.71 -15.28 30.04
CA ARG A 193 -16.48 -15.78 29.37
C ARG A 193 -16.79 -16.66 28.15
N TRP A 194 -17.76 -17.54 28.25
CA TRP A 194 -18.18 -18.38 27.10
C TRP A 194 -18.85 -17.56 26.00
N GLY A 195 -19.69 -16.59 26.36
CA GLY A 195 -20.27 -15.65 25.41
C GLY A 195 -19.19 -14.89 24.65
N ARG A 196 -18.21 -14.32 25.36
CA ARG A 196 -17.04 -13.63 24.77
C ARG A 196 -16.24 -14.53 23.83
N ALA A 197 -15.96 -15.77 24.26
CA ALA A 197 -15.26 -16.75 23.44
C ALA A 197 -16.03 -17.02 22.13
N GLY A 198 -17.35 -17.22 22.21
CA GLY A 198 -18.22 -17.40 21.05
C GLY A 198 -18.15 -16.21 20.06
N VAL A 199 -18.19 -14.97 20.56
CA VAL A 199 -18.05 -13.78 19.70
C VAL A 199 -16.66 -13.71 19.06
N SER A 200 -15.60 -14.02 19.82
CA SER A 200 -14.22 -14.02 19.32
C SER A 200 -14.02 -15.07 18.21
N VAL A 201 -14.54 -16.29 18.37
CA VAL A 201 -14.50 -17.35 17.33
C VAL A 201 -15.09 -16.84 16.01
N PHE A 202 -16.25 -16.19 16.07
CA PHE A 202 -16.92 -15.64 14.89
C PHE A 202 -16.03 -14.62 14.15
N THR A 203 -15.34 -13.76 14.90
CA THR A 203 -14.47 -12.72 14.32
C THR A 203 -13.17 -13.26 13.71
N HIS A 204 -12.64 -14.35 14.26
CA HIS A 204 -11.41 -14.96 13.74
C HIS A 204 -11.63 -15.74 12.44
N LEU A 205 -12.82 -16.30 12.18
CA LEU A 205 -13.11 -17.08 10.97
C LEU A 205 -12.73 -16.34 9.68
N LEU A 206 -13.07 -15.05 9.55
CA LEU A 206 -12.81 -14.27 8.34
C LEU A 206 -11.37 -13.75 8.24
N SER A 207 -10.79 -13.31 9.37
CA SER A 207 -9.44 -12.74 9.40
C SER A 207 -8.33 -13.78 9.20
N ASN A 208 -8.59 -15.03 9.63
CA ASN A 208 -7.59 -16.08 9.64
C ASN A 208 -7.20 -16.58 8.24
N ILE A 209 -8.18 -16.70 7.33
CA ILE A 209 -7.93 -17.21 5.97
C ILE A 209 -6.88 -16.37 5.25
N ALA A 210 -7.04 -15.04 5.30
CA ALA A 210 -6.14 -14.12 4.65
C ALA A 210 -4.81 -13.96 5.40
N ALA A 211 -4.80 -14.02 6.73
CA ALA A 211 -3.56 -14.03 7.50
C ALA A 211 -2.71 -15.26 7.13
N THR A 212 -3.34 -16.44 7.12
CA THR A 212 -2.70 -17.70 6.71
C THR A 212 -2.18 -17.64 5.28
N GLU A 213 -2.96 -17.07 4.36
CA GLU A 213 -2.55 -16.87 2.96
C GLU A 213 -1.36 -15.92 2.84
N PHE A 214 -1.45 -14.74 3.47
CA PHE A 214 -0.40 -13.73 3.52
C PHE A 214 0.91 -14.34 4.00
N TYR A 215 0.88 -15.03 5.14
CA TYR A 215 2.09 -15.54 5.73
C TYR A 215 2.63 -16.80 5.01
N SER A 216 1.76 -17.61 4.40
CA SER A 216 2.20 -18.72 3.53
C SER A 216 2.94 -18.19 2.31
N ILE A 217 2.42 -17.14 1.66
CA ILE A 217 3.11 -16.47 0.55
C ILE A 217 4.37 -15.74 1.04
N ALA A 218 4.33 -15.12 2.22
CA ALA A 218 5.47 -14.41 2.79
C ALA A 218 6.64 -15.34 3.12
N THR A 219 6.38 -16.57 3.57
CA THR A 219 7.42 -17.50 4.04
C THR A 219 7.81 -18.53 2.99
N ALA A 220 6.82 -19.04 2.26
CA ALA A 220 6.97 -20.09 1.27
C ALA A 220 6.68 -19.62 -0.17
N GLY A 221 6.40 -18.33 -0.42
CA GLY A 221 6.22 -17.83 -1.80
C GLY A 221 5.12 -18.56 -2.59
N ALA A 222 4.20 -19.22 -1.91
CA ALA A 222 3.15 -20.04 -2.47
C ALA A 222 1.86 -19.85 -1.65
N PRO A 223 0.68 -19.94 -2.29
CA PRO A 223 -0.59 -19.86 -1.59
C PRO A 223 -0.74 -20.99 -0.57
N ALA A 224 -1.51 -20.75 0.49
CA ALA A 224 -1.75 -21.77 1.51
C ALA A 224 -2.59 -22.90 0.89
N SER A 225 -2.17 -24.15 1.08
CA SER A 225 -3.01 -25.30 0.71
C SER A 225 -4.27 -25.34 1.56
N THR A 226 -5.38 -25.91 1.04
CA THR A 226 -6.63 -26.07 1.79
C THR A 226 -6.43 -26.71 3.17
N LEU A 227 -5.54 -27.70 3.28
CA LEU A 227 -5.22 -28.32 4.57
C LEU A 227 -4.61 -27.33 5.57
N VAL A 228 -3.70 -26.46 5.11
CA VAL A 228 -3.06 -25.44 5.97
C VAL A 228 -4.10 -24.42 6.44
N GLN A 229 -5.00 -23.99 5.55
CA GLN A 229 -6.13 -23.14 5.91
C GLN A 229 -7.06 -23.80 6.95
N LEU A 230 -7.38 -25.08 6.76
CA LEU A 230 -8.21 -25.86 7.69
C LEU A 230 -7.54 -26.11 9.05
N LEU A 231 -6.20 -26.18 9.12
CA LEU A 231 -5.46 -26.33 10.38
C LEU A 231 -5.23 -24.99 11.09
N ALA A 232 -5.09 -23.91 10.33
CA ALA A 232 -4.92 -22.56 10.88
C ALA A 232 -6.13 -22.14 11.71
N LEU A 233 -7.34 -22.43 11.23
CA LEU A 233 -8.57 -22.03 11.90
C LEU A 233 -8.71 -22.59 13.33
N PRO A 234 -8.68 -23.91 13.56
CA PRO A 234 -8.72 -24.48 14.90
C PRO A 234 -7.60 -23.96 15.79
N SER A 235 -6.37 -23.83 15.28
CA SER A 235 -5.24 -23.35 16.11
C SER A 235 -5.47 -21.95 16.66
N THR A 236 -6.00 -21.05 15.83
CA THR A 236 -6.30 -19.65 16.21
C THR A 236 -7.50 -19.61 17.15
N VAL A 237 -8.56 -20.34 16.84
CA VAL A 237 -9.77 -20.40 17.68
C VAL A 237 -9.46 -21.00 19.06
N SER A 238 -8.72 -22.10 19.12
CA SER A 238 -8.33 -22.74 20.38
C SER A 238 -7.44 -21.83 21.22
N THR A 239 -6.50 -21.10 20.60
CA THR A 239 -5.63 -20.17 21.31
C THR A 239 -6.42 -18.99 21.90
N SER A 240 -7.30 -18.37 21.11
CA SER A 240 -8.13 -17.24 21.58
C SER A 240 -9.07 -17.70 22.68
N THR A 241 -9.74 -18.83 22.47
CA THR A 241 -10.69 -19.39 23.43
C THR A 241 -9.99 -19.71 24.75
N LEU A 242 -8.85 -20.39 24.72
CA LEU A 242 -8.08 -20.71 25.92
C LEU A 242 -7.67 -19.44 26.68
N LEU A 243 -7.12 -18.45 26.00
CA LEU A 243 -6.66 -17.21 26.63
C LEU A 243 -7.83 -16.40 27.23
N LEU A 244 -8.96 -16.31 26.53
CA LEU A 244 -10.15 -15.67 27.07
C LEU A 244 -10.72 -16.40 28.30
N LEU A 245 -10.70 -17.73 28.30
CA LEU A 245 -11.11 -18.53 29.46
C LEU A 245 -10.16 -18.33 30.66
N LEU A 246 -8.87 -18.13 30.40
CA LEU A 246 -7.85 -17.78 31.40
C LEU A 246 -7.90 -16.31 31.85
N GLY A 247 -8.78 -15.47 31.27
CA GLY A 247 -8.95 -14.06 31.66
C GLY A 247 -7.98 -13.09 30.97
N ALA A 248 -7.32 -13.51 29.89
CA ALA A 248 -6.57 -12.57 29.04
C ALA A 248 -7.52 -11.57 28.37
N SER A 249 -7.04 -10.36 28.09
CA SER A 249 -7.78 -9.36 27.30
C SER A 249 -8.06 -9.88 25.88
N ALA A 250 -9.12 -9.37 25.23
CA ALA A 250 -9.40 -9.66 23.82
C ALA A 250 -8.17 -9.35 22.99
N THR A 251 -7.49 -8.26 23.33
CA THR A 251 -6.27 -7.80 22.71
C THR A 251 -5.13 -8.81 22.82
N VAL A 252 -4.88 -9.37 24.00
CA VAL A 252 -3.85 -10.40 24.21
C VAL A 252 -4.25 -11.70 23.54
N ALA A 253 -5.51 -12.10 23.64
CA ALA A 253 -6.05 -13.29 22.97
C ALA A 253 -5.90 -13.19 21.45
N ASP A 254 -6.34 -12.09 20.85
CA ASP A 254 -6.26 -11.83 19.40
C ASP A 254 -4.80 -11.80 18.93
N GLY A 255 -3.89 -11.16 19.69
CA GLY A 255 -2.47 -11.09 19.36
C GLY A 255 -1.76 -12.44 19.44
N ALA A 256 -2.01 -13.21 20.50
CA ALA A 256 -1.45 -14.55 20.67
C ALA A 256 -2.02 -15.54 19.65
N SER A 257 -3.29 -15.39 19.27
CA SER A 257 -3.92 -16.20 18.23
C SER A 257 -3.38 -15.89 16.85
N ALA A 258 -3.11 -14.62 16.53
CA ALA A 258 -2.36 -14.28 15.32
C ALA A 258 -0.97 -14.94 15.31
N CYS A 259 -0.30 -15.03 16.47
CA CYS A 259 0.95 -15.77 16.62
C CYS A 259 0.78 -17.28 16.47
N SER A 260 -0.32 -17.88 16.94
CA SER A 260 -0.55 -19.33 16.75
C SER A 260 -0.81 -19.69 15.29
N THR A 261 -1.51 -18.82 14.54
CA THR A 261 -1.62 -18.89 13.07
C THR A 261 -0.25 -18.86 12.38
N LEU A 262 0.74 -18.21 13.01
CA LEU A 262 2.09 -18.09 12.46
C LEU A 262 2.95 -19.33 12.66
N PHE A 263 2.89 -19.96 13.83
CA PHE A 263 3.87 -20.99 14.15
C PHE A 263 3.51 -22.36 13.57
N LEU A 264 2.27 -22.83 13.73
CA LEU A 264 1.94 -24.22 13.39
C LEU A 264 1.61 -24.43 11.89
N PRO A 265 0.64 -23.70 11.30
CA PRO A 265 0.21 -23.94 9.91
C PRO A 265 1.29 -23.60 8.89
N ILE A 266 2.05 -22.52 9.14
CA ILE A 266 3.12 -22.08 8.24
C ILE A 266 4.32 -23.00 8.33
N PHE A 267 4.71 -23.42 9.54
CA PHE A 267 5.78 -24.39 9.68
C PHE A 267 5.46 -25.68 8.92
N LEU A 268 4.22 -26.17 9.05
CA LEU A 268 3.73 -27.31 8.28
C LEU A 268 3.74 -27.05 6.77
N HIS A 269 3.37 -25.84 6.33
CA HIS A 269 3.41 -25.45 4.93
C HIS A 269 4.84 -25.40 4.37
N CYS A 270 5.77 -24.75 5.09
CA CYS A 270 7.19 -24.71 4.74
C CYS A 270 7.80 -26.12 4.73
N TRP A 271 7.46 -26.97 5.70
CA TRP A 271 7.90 -28.36 5.74
C TRP A 271 7.39 -29.14 4.53
N ARG A 272 6.10 -29.04 4.20
CA ARG A 272 5.49 -29.75 3.07
C ARG A 272 6.05 -29.29 1.72
N THR A 273 6.33 -28.00 1.58
CA THR A 273 6.82 -27.39 0.32
C THR A 273 8.34 -27.48 0.13
N ARG A 274 9.09 -27.96 1.12
CA ARG A 274 10.57 -28.04 1.06
C ARG A 274 11.10 -28.85 -0.11
N HIS A 275 10.37 -29.88 -0.53
CA HIS A 275 10.77 -30.76 -1.64
C HIS A 275 10.55 -30.11 -3.00
N VAL A 276 9.59 -29.19 -3.11
CA VAL A 276 9.28 -28.45 -4.35
C VAL A 276 10.33 -27.36 -4.61
N PHE A 277 10.96 -26.85 -3.53
CA PHE A 277 11.91 -25.75 -3.61
C PHE A 277 13.16 -26.02 -2.76
N PRO A 278 14.02 -26.97 -3.17
CA PRO A 278 15.16 -27.44 -2.38
C PRO A 278 16.21 -26.34 -2.11
N GLU A 279 16.25 -25.29 -2.94
CA GLU A 279 17.15 -24.14 -2.75
C GLU A 279 16.70 -23.19 -1.62
N ARG A 280 15.49 -23.36 -1.09
CA ARG A 280 14.97 -22.50 -0.03
C ARG A 280 15.55 -22.88 1.32
N LYS A 281 16.44 -22.03 1.81
CA LYS A 281 16.99 -22.14 3.16
C LYS A 281 15.92 -21.73 4.19
N LEU A 282 15.27 -22.71 4.82
CA LEU A 282 14.28 -22.53 5.91
C LEU A 282 14.70 -21.45 6.92
N ARG A 283 15.99 -21.42 7.30
CA ARG A 283 16.58 -20.41 8.18
C ARG A 283 16.27 -18.97 7.76
N ARG A 284 16.36 -18.63 6.47
CA ARG A 284 16.15 -17.25 6.00
C ARG A 284 14.67 -16.88 5.91
N SER A 285 13.79 -17.84 5.58
CA SER A 285 12.34 -17.65 5.73
C SER A 285 11.94 -17.42 7.19
N CYS A 286 12.55 -18.15 8.15
CA CYS A 286 12.35 -17.92 9.57
C CYS A 286 12.87 -16.56 10.02
N LEU A 287 14.03 -16.09 9.51
CA LEU A 287 14.56 -14.75 9.81
C LEU A 287 13.68 -13.64 9.23
N TRP A 288 13.14 -13.83 8.01
CA TRP A 288 12.17 -12.91 7.42
C TRP A 288 10.89 -12.85 8.27
N LEU A 289 10.36 -14.00 8.67
CA LEU A 289 9.18 -14.08 9.54
C LEU A 289 9.44 -13.41 10.89
N LEU A 290 10.57 -13.70 11.53
CA LEU A 290 10.97 -13.06 12.77
C LEU A 290 11.11 -11.55 12.59
N GLY A 291 11.67 -11.09 11.46
CA GLY A 291 11.72 -9.69 11.08
C GLY A 291 10.34 -9.04 10.96
N LEU A 292 9.37 -9.71 10.34
CA LEU A 292 7.99 -9.25 10.27
C LEU A 292 7.31 -9.20 11.64
N CYS A 293 7.50 -10.23 12.47
CA CYS A 293 6.93 -10.28 13.82
C CYS A 293 7.52 -9.18 14.71
N THR A 294 8.84 -9.01 14.70
CA THR A 294 9.53 -7.96 15.47
C THR A 294 9.15 -6.56 15.00
N CYS A 295 9.03 -6.34 13.68
CA CYS A 295 8.52 -5.06 13.16
C CYS A 295 7.07 -4.81 13.59
N THR A 296 6.20 -5.82 13.54
CA THR A 296 4.79 -5.68 13.93
C THR A 296 4.63 -5.44 15.43
N GLN A 297 5.30 -6.23 16.28
CA GLN A 297 5.24 -6.07 17.74
C GLN A 297 5.91 -4.77 18.19
N GLY A 298 7.07 -4.45 17.63
CA GLY A 298 7.76 -3.18 17.87
C GLY A 298 6.90 -1.99 17.45
N LEU A 299 6.17 -2.10 16.34
CA LEU A 299 5.18 -1.12 15.91
C LEU A 299 4.12 -0.91 17.00
N PHE A 300 3.41 -1.96 17.43
CA PHE A 300 2.38 -1.84 18.47
C PHE A 300 2.90 -1.18 19.75
N PHE A 301 4.11 -1.54 20.19
CA PHE A 301 4.73 -0.94 21.37
C PHE A 301 4.96 0.57 21.19
N VAL A 302 5.50 0.99 20.03
CA VAL A 302 5.69 2.40 19.71
C VAL A 302 4.36 3.15 19.61
N LEU A 303 3.33 2.54 19.01
CA LEU A 303 1.99 3.13 18.92
C LEU A 303 1.42 3.38 20.32
N LEU A 304 1.51 2.38 21.20
CA LEU A 304 0.98 2.48 22.57
C LEU A 304 1.70 3.56 23.37
N LEU A 305 3.03 3.56 23.38
CA LEU A 305 3.81 4.58 24.08
C LEU A 305 3.48 5.99 23.59
N SER A 306 3.34 6.17 22.28
CA SER A 306 3.04 7.47 21.68
C SER A 306 1.61 7.93 22.01
N CYS A 307 0.62 7.03 21.96
CA CYS A 307 -0.74 7.33 22.40
C CYS A 307 -0.79 7.72 23.88
N THR A 308 -0.15 6.94 24.75
CA THR A 308 -0.12 7.20 26.20
C THR A 308 0.57 8.53 26.50
N ALA A 309 1.71 8.81 25.86
CA ALA A 309 2.40 10.08 26.00
C ALA A 309 1.52 11.27 25.56
N TYR A 310 0.83 11.16 24.41
CA TYR A 310 -0.12 12.17 23.98
C TYR A 310 -1.23 12.39 25.00
N VAL A 311 -1.91 11.31 25.43
CA VAL A 311 -3.02 11.43 26.39
C VAL A 311 -2.54 12.09 27.69
N ARG A 312 -1.33 11.77 28.17
CA ARG A 312 -0.76 12.43 29.35
C ARG A 312 -0.47 13.91 29.14
N LEU A 313 0.16 14.29 28.04
CA LEU A 313 0.39 15.70 27.71
C LEU A 313 -0.92 16.51 27.71
N ILE A 314 -1.99 15.93 27.17
CA ILE A 314 -3.30 16.59 27.10
C ILE A 314 -3.98 16.64 28.48
N GLN A 315 -3.85 15.60 29.31
CA GLN A 315 -4.38 15.60 30.69
C GLN A 315 -3.64 16.60 31.59
N ASP A 316 -2.34 16.77 31.40
CA ASP A 316 -1.51 17.68 32.20
C ASP A 316 -1.59 19.15 31.73
N GLY A 317 -2.45 19.44 30.74
CA GLY A 317 -2.69 20.79 30.21
C GLY A 317 -1.68 21.26 29.16
N TYR A 318 -0.73 20.42 28.72
CA TYR A 318 0.26 20.73 27.68
C TYR A 318 -0.32 20.54 26.26
N PHE A 319 -1.46 21.17 25.98
CA PHE A 319 -2.23 20.96 24.74
C PHE A 319 -1.43 21.21 23.46
N MET A 320 -0.65 22.29 23.42
CA MET A 320 0.15 22.66 22.26
C MET A 320 1.26 21.63 22.00
N ALA A 321 1.95 21.19 23.06
CA ALA A 321 2.99 20.18 22.95
C ALA A 321 2.41 18.84 22.46
N GLY A 322 1.30 18.39 23.04
CA GLY A 322 0.58 17.19 22.60
C GLY A 322 0.15 17.27 21.13
N SER A 323 -0.34 18.45 20.71
CA SER A 323 -0.85 18.64 19.35
C SER A 323 0.21 18.55 18.26
N PHE A 324 1.45 18.94 18.53
CA PHE A 324 2.56 18.73 17.59
C PHE A 324 3.24 17.37 17.77
N PHE A 325 3.31 16.86 19.01
CA PHE A 325 3.92 15.58 19.32
C PHE A 325 3.27 14.43 18.58
N LEU A 326 1.93 14.33 18.61
CA LEU A 326 1.22 13.20 18.03
C LEU A 326 1.43 13.09 16.50
N PRO A 327 1.19 14.12 15.67
CA PRO A 327 1.43 14.04 14.23
C PRO A 327 2.90 13.76 13.88
N CYS A 328 3.85 14.40 14.59
CA CYS A 328 5.27 14.22 14.33
C CYS A 328 5.74 12.80 14.68
N SER A 329 5.34 12.28 15.85
CA SER A 329 5.69 10.93 16.29
C SER A 329 5.11 9.87 15.37
N VAL A 330 3.85 10.03 14.93
CA VAL A 330 3.21 9.14 13.95
C VAL A 330 3.97 9.16 12.62
N ALA A 331 4.23 10.35 12.05
CA ALA A 331 4.90 10.46 10.75
C ALA A 331 6.34 9.91 10.78
N ALA A 332 7.11 10.21 11.84
CA ALA A 332 8.46 9.72 12.01
C ALA A 332 8.51 8.21 12.19
N SER A 333 7.64 7.66 13.04
CA SER A 333 7.56 6.23 13.29
C SER A 333 7.11 5.48 12.04
N GLU A 334 6.10 5.99 11.33
CA GLU A 334 5.65 5.41 10.06
C GLU A 334 6.79 5.32 9.05
N ALA A 335 7.51 6.42 8.82
CA ALA A 335 8.66 6.44 7.92
C ALA A 335 9.75 5.43 8.34
N LEU A 336 10.02 5.31 9.64
CA LEU A 336 10.98 4.36 10.18
C LEU A 336 10.55 2.90 9.93
N PHE A 337 9.29 2.54 10.20
CA PHE A 337 8.80 1.17 9.99
C PHE A 337 8.71 0.81 8.50
N VAL A 338 8.37 1.77 7.63
CA VAL A 338 8.42 1.60 6.18
C VAL A 338 9.86 1.35 5.71
N ALA A 339 10.84 2.11 6.22
CA ALA A 339 12.26 1.90 5.90
C ALA A 339 12.81 0.58 6.48
N ALA A 340 12.45 0.23 7.72
CA ALA A 340 12.87 -1.00 8.37
C ALA A 340 12.31 -2.23 7.65
N SER A 341 11.01 -2.24 7.31
CA SER A 341 10.40 -3.35 6.57
C SER A 341 11.05 -3.57 5.20
N ARG A 342 11.42 -2.49 4.50
CA ARG A 342 12.22 -2.56 3.26
C ARG A 342 13.57 -3.22 3.51
N GLU A 343 14.34 -2.77 4.49
CA GLU A 343 15.67 -3.33 4.80
C GLU A 343 15.61 -4.81 5.19
N VAL A 344 14.65 -5.19 6.03
CA VAL A 344 14.44 -6.58 6.43
C VAL A 344 14.08 -7.43 5.20
N TYR A 345 13.21 -6.93 4.33
CA TYR A 345 12.84 -7.61 3.09
C TYR A 345 14.04 -7.78 2.13
N CYS A 346 14.80 -6.71 1.88
CA CYS A 346 15.96 -6.72 1.01
C CYS A 346 17.08 -7.64 1.51
N ARG A 347 17.23 -7.79 2.84
CA ARG A 347 18.26 -8.66 3.42
C ARG A 347 17.86 -10.13 3.44
N PHE A 348 16.63 -10.44 3.81
CA PHE A 348 16.24 -11.83 4.13
C PHE A 348 15.36 -12.50 3.07
N ALA A 349 14.54 -11.73 2.35
CA ALA A 349 13.61 -12.28 1.36
C ALA A 349 14.12 -12.11 -0.08
N TRP A 350 14.60 -10.93 -0.46
CA TRP A 350 14.95 -10.60 -1.84
C TRP A 350 16.01 -11.51 -2.48
N PRO A 351 17.20 -11.75 -1.88
CA PRO A 351 18.32 -12.42 -2.57
C PRO A 351 18.03 -13.87 -2.96
N HIS A 352 17.04 -14.51 -2.33
CA HIS A 352 16.60 -15.87 -2.67
C HIS A 352 15.65 -15.94 -3.83
N ARG A 353 14.85 -14.90 -3.99
CA ARG A 353 13.72 -14.92 -4.91
C ARG A 353 14.14 -14.50 -6.31
N THR A 354 15.33 -13.91 -6.45
CA THR A 354 15.85 -13.40 -7.72
C THR A 354 17.19 -13.99 -8.18
N GLY A 355 17.75 -14.97 -7.45
CA GLY A 355 19.16 -15.38 -7.59
C GLY A 355 19.45 -16.76 -8.20
N GLY A 356 18.45 -17.60 -8.49
CA GLY A 356 18.68 -19.00 -8.93
C GLY A 356 17.78 -19.45 -10.08
N THR A 357 18.02 -20.65 -10.62
CA THR A 357 17.15 -21.31 -11.61
C THR A 357 15.77 -21.66 -11.05
N GLY A 358 15.62 -21.63 -9.71
CA GLY A 358 14.35 -21.65 -8.99
C GLY A 358 13.84 -20.27 -8.54
N ALA A 359 14.37 -19.16 -9.09
CA ALA A 359 13.81 -17.83 -8.87
C ALA A 359 12.32 -17.86 -9.19
N VAL A 360 11.47 -17.54 -8.22
CA VAL A 360 10.02 -17.53 -8.42
C VAL A 360 9.71 -16.34 -9.33
N PRO A 361 9.42 -16.56 -10.64
CA PRO A 361 9.03 -15.48 -11.51
C PRO A 361 7.74 -14.91 -10.93
N GLY A 362 7.69 -13.59 -10.78
CA GLY A 362 6.53 -12.97 -10.16
C GLY A 362 6.56 -12.95 -8.64
N ASP A 363 7.73 -12.98 -8.01
CA ASP A 363 7.78 -12.36 -6.69
C ASP A 363 7.47 -10.85 -6.78
N GLN A 364 7.42 -10.22 -7.96
CA GLN A 364 6.79 -8.90 -8.14
C GLN A 364 5.23 -8.96 -8.15
N LEU A 365 4.62 -10.13 -7.90
CA LEU A 365 3.19 -10.42 -7.68
C LEU A 365 2.83 -10.38 -6.16
N LYS A 366 3.42 -9.46 -5.39
CA LYS A 366 3.53 -9.50 -3.91
C LYS A 366 2.29 -9.00 -3.13
N ILE A 367 1.40 -9.91 -2.77
CA ILE A 367 0.49 -9.70 -1.62
C ILE A 367 1.27 -9.30 -0.35
N PRO A 368 2.43 -9.92 0.01
CA PRO A 368 3.01 -9.65 1.31
C PRO A 368 3.58 -8.25 1.51
N VAL A 369 4.26 -7.68 0.53
CA VAL A 369 4.83 -6.34 0.68
C VAL A 369 3.72 -5.29 0.76
N THR A 370 2.75 -5.37 -0.16
CA THR A 370 1.55 -4.54 -0.14
C THR A 370 0.81 -4.65 1.19
N LEU A 371 0.61 -5.86 1.70
CA LEU A 371 -0.04 -6.07 3.00
C LEU A 371 0.77 -5.55 4.19
N SER A 372 2.09 -5.75 4.23
CA SER A 372 2.91 -5.22 5.33
C SER A 372 2.87 -3.69 5.37
N VAL A 373 3.02 -3.04 4.21
CA VAL A 373 2.95 -1.57 4.11
C VAL A 373 1.54 -1.07 4.45
N ALA A 374 0.52 -1.78 3.98
CA ALA A 374 -0.88 -1.53 4.32
C ALA A 374 -1.15 -1.58 5.82
N MET A 375 -0.69 -2.64 6.47
CA MET A 375 -0.86 -2.83 7.91
C MET A 375 -0.12 -1.77 8.73
N ILE A 376 1.12 -1.43 8.34
CA ILE A 376 1.88 -0.36 8.99
C ILE A 376 1.10 0.96 8.91
N HIS A 377 0.70 1.35 7.70
CA HIS A 377 -0.02 2.60 7.49
C HIS A 377 -1.37 2.63 8.24
N GLY A 378 -2.21 1.60 8.05
CA GLY A 378 -3.49 1.50 8.73
C GLY A 378 -3.37 1.55 10.25
N ALA A 379 -2.34 0.92 10.83
CA ALA A 379 -2.09 0.96 12.27
C ALA A 379 -1.71 2.36 12.78
N PHE A 380 -0.87 3.11 12.04
CA PHE A 380 -0.52 4.50 12.38
C PHE A 380 -1.71 5.45 12.27
N GLU A 381 -2.57 5.24 11.28
CA GLU A 381 -3.80 6.00 11.14
C GLU A 381 -4.80 5.69 12.29
N CYS A 382 -4.95 4.42 12.67
CA CYS A 382 -5.70 4.02 13.86
C CYS A 382 -5.14 4.65 15.14
N MET A 383 -3.83 4.64 15.33
CA MET A 383 -3.15 5.28 16.46
C MET A 383 -3.52 6.75 16.57
N ARG A 384 -3.44 7.48 15.46
CA ARG A 384 -3.74 8.91 15.43
C ARG A 384 -5.18 9.18 15.86
N LEU A 385 -6.16 8.49 15.25
CA LEU A 385 -7.56 8.68 15.58
C LEU A 385 -7.88 8.22 17.02
N ALA A 386 -7.36 7.07 17.46
CA ALA A 386 -7.61 6.55 18.79
C ALA A 386 -7.06 7.47 19.89
N ALA A 387 -5.84 8.00 19.71
CA ALA A 387 -5.24 8.95 20.64
C ALA A 387 -6.08 10.23 20.74
N VAL A 388 -6.45 10.81 19.59
CA VAL A 388 -7.27 12.03 19.55
C VAL A 388 -8.63 11.82 20.20
N LEU A 389 -9.32 10.72 19.89
CA LEU A 389 -10.59 10.38 20.51
C LEU A 389 -10.44 10.22 22.02
N ALA A 390 -9.40 9.53 22.47
CA ALA A 390 -9.14 9.39 23.89
C ALA A 390 -8.92 10.74 24.59
N GLY A 391 -8.19 11.67 23.98
CA GLY A 391 -8.04 13.04 24.47
C GLY A 391 -9.35 13.82 24.49
N ALA A 392 -10.11 13.79 23.39
CA ALA A 392 -11.39 14.49 23.26
C ALA A 392 -12.46 13.99 24.24
N ILE A 393 -12.47 12.68 24.53
CA ILE A 393 -13.36 12.07 25.52
C ILE A 393 -12.99 12.52 26.94
N ARG A 394 -11.70 12.54 27.28
CA ARG A 394 -11.23 12.83 28.64
C ARG A 394 -11.36 14.30 29.03
N ASN A 395 -11.13 15.21 28.08
CA ASN A 395 -11.09 16.65 28.36
C ASN A 395 -12.32 17.41 27.87
N ALA A 396 -13.17 16.79 27.05
CA ALA A 396 -14.36 17.40 26.42
C ALA A 396 -14.11 18.69 25.60
N GLY A 397 -12.85 19.16 25.49
CA GLY A 397 -12.47 20.36 24.75
C GLY A 397 -12.27 20.14 23.25
N LEU A 398 -12.01 21.23 22.53
CA LEU A 398 -11.84 21.26 21.07
C LEU A 398 -10.37 21.28 20.63
N GLU A 399 -9.44 20.91 21.52
CA GLU A 399 -7.99 20.96 21.26
C GLU A 399 -7.58 20.04 20.10
N TRP A 400 -8.37 19.00 19.84
CA TRP A 400 -8.20 18.11 18.69
C TRP A 400 -8.21 18.83 17.35
N ILE A 401 -8.80 20.03 17.23
CA ILE A 401 -8.79 20.83 16.00
C ILE A 401 -7.34 21.16 15.60
N VAL A 402 -6.50 21.55 16.56
CA VAL A 402 -5.08 21.87 16.30
C VAL A 402 -4.34 20.62 15.83
N VAL A 403 -4.65 19.46 16.41
CA VAL A 403 -4.12 18.15 15.99
C VAL A 403 -4.55 17.82 14.57
N ALA A 404 -5.82 18.06 14.22
CA ALA A 404 -6.36 17.79 12.89
C ALA A 404 -5.68 18.65 11.81
N VAL A 405 -5.53 19.96 12.07
CA VAL A 405 -4.86 20.90 11.15
C VAL A 405 -3.38 20.57 10.97
N SER A 406 -2.67 20.28 12.08
CA SER A 406 -1.25 19.91 12.02
C SER A 406 -1.03 18.57 11.33
N THR A 407 -1.89 17.58 11.59
CA THR A 407 -1.93 16.29 10.87
C THR A 407 -2.10 16.49 9.37
N TYR A 408 -3.14 17.22 8.97
CA TYR A 408 -3.41 17.51 7.56
C TYR A 408 -2.19 18.16 6.90
N THR A 409 -1.61 19.18 7.54
CA THR A 409 -0.43 19.89 7.02
C THR A 409 0.77 18.94 6.84
N ILE A 410 1.09 18.16 7.87
CA ILE A 410 2.23 17.23 7.83
C ILE A 410 1.99 16.14 6.77
N ASN A 411 0.79 15.55 6.73
CA ASN A 411 0.47 14.50 5.76
C ASN A 411 0.58 15.00 4.31
N ILE A 412 0.07 16.20 4.02
CA ILE A 412 0.24 16.84 2.72
C ILE A 412 1.73 17.04 2.38
N LEU A 413 2.52 17.57 3.31
CA LEU A 413 3.96 17.77 3.10
C LEU A 413 4.72 16.45 2.92
N VAL A 414 4.32 15.37 3.61
CA VAL A 414 4.89 14.03 3.44
C VAL A 414 4.52 13.47 2.06
N ARG A 415 3.23 13.49 1.69
CA ARG A 415 2.72 12.91 0.43
C ARG A 415 3.24 13.63 -0.80
N LEU A 416 3.43 14.95 -0.72
CA LEU A 416 4.06 15.74 -1.78
C LEU A 416 5.59 15.59 -1.79
N GLY A 417 6.17 14.89 -0.81
CA GLY A 417 7.60 14.62 -0.71
C GLY A 417 8.45 15.77 -0.15
N TRP A 418 7.85 16.88 0.28
CA TRP A 418 8.57 18.05 0.81
C TRP A 418 9.38 17.72 2.07
N ILE A 419 8.79 16.97 3.00
CA ILE A 419 9.51 16.52 4.20
C ILE A 419 10.66 15.59 3.82
N ARG A 420 10.43 14.66 2.89
CA ARG A 420 11.47 13.74 2.40
C ARG A 420 12.62 14.50 1.74
N PHE A 421 12.33 15.50 0.91
CA PHE A 421 13.31 16.37 0.27
C PHE A 421 14.15 17.16 1.29
N ALA A 422 13.50 17.75 2.30
CA ALA A 422 14.19 18.49 3.34
C ALA A 422 15.12 17.57 4.16
N LEU A 423 14.64 16.39 4.56
CA LEU A 423 15.44 15.40 5.29
C LEU A 423 16.59 14.85 4.44
N PHE A 424 16.34 14.56 3.16
CA PHE A 424 17.39 14.14 2.23
C PHE A 424 18.48 15.20 2.13
N SER A 425 18.11 16.46 1.94
CA SER A 425 19.05 17.57 1.80
C SER A 425 19.87 17.78 3.07
N ALA A 426 19.21 17.74 4.24
CA ALA A 426 19.87 17.86 5.53
C ALA A 426 20.86 16.71 5.78
N VAL A 427 20.45 15.47 5.56
CA VAL A 427 21.29 14.28 5.76
C VAL A 427 22.39 14.18 4.70
N GLN A 428 22.15 14.67 3.48
CA GLN A 428 23.17 14.75 2.46
C GLN A 428 24.28 15.73 2.89
N ALA A 429 23.90 16.87 3.45
CA ALA A 429 24.84 17.87 3.93
C ALA A 429 25.65 17.39 5.15
N THR A 430 25.05 16.62 6.06
CA THR A 430 25.69 16.21 7.32
C THR A 430 26.36 14.83 7.26
N CYS A 431 25.70 13.84 6.66
CA CYS A 431 26.12 12.43 6.66
C CYS A 431 26.55 11.92 5.27
N GLY A 432 26.48 12.78 4.25
CA GLY A 432 26.85 12.46 2.88
C GLY A 432 25.73 11.80 2.05
N HIS A 433 25.90 11.87 0.73
CA HIS A 433 24.90 11.47 -0.25
C HIS A 433 24.45 10.00 -0.12
N ARG A 434 25.37 9.08 0.19
CA ARG A 434 25.05 7.63 0.31
C ARG A 434 24.05 7.34 1.44
N VAL A 435 24.20 8.02 2.58
CA VAL A 435 23.31 7.85 3.73
C VAL A 435 21.95 8.46 3.43
N ALA A 436 21.93 9.68 2.86
CA ALA A 436 20.71 10.36 2.45
C ALA A 436 19.90 9.52 1.45
N LEU A 437 20.55 8.97 0.42
CA LEU A 437 19.93 8.11 -0.58
C LEU A 437 19.37 6.82 0.03
N ARG A 438 20.09 6.22 0.99
CA ARG A 438 19.64 4.97 1.62
C ARG A 438 18.32 5.14 2.38
N PHE A 439 18.18 6.22 3.15
CA PHE A 439 17.04 6.42 4.05
C PHE A 439 15.91 7.27 3.43
N PHE A 440 16.25 8.27 2.62
CA PHE A 440 15.29 9.25 2.09
C PHE A 440 15.21 9.26 0.56
N GLY A 441 15.96 8.37 -0.12
CA GLY A 441 15.81 8.16 -1.56
C GLY A 441 14.40 7.69 -1.92
N VAL A 442 13.92 8.07 -3.10
CA VAL A 442 12.61 7.63 -3.57
C VAL A 442 12.73 6.17 -3.99
N SER A 443 11.95 5.31 -3.35
CA SER A 443 11.91 3.86 -3.61
C SER A 443 10.56 3.40 -4.13
N SER A 444 10.53 2.24 -4.78
CA SER A 444 9.27 1.53 -5.06
C SER A 444 8.45 1.30 -3.77
N TRP A 445 9.11 1.10 -2.64
CA TRP A 445 8.44 0.87 -1.35
C TRP A 445 7.73 2.14 -0.83
N THR A 446 8.38 3.29 -0.95
CA THR A 446 7.78 4.58 -0.57
C THR A 446 6.63 4.95 -1.50
N LYS A 447 6.72 4.67 -2.80
CA LYS A 447 5.61 4.89 -3.72
C LYS A 447 4.42 3.99 -3.40
N LEU A 448 4.68 2.72 -3.06
CA LEU A 448 3.65 1.76 -2.70
C LEU A 448 2.90 2.23 -1.45
N HIS A 449 3.67 2.71 -0.48
CA HIS A 449 3.15 3.31 0.73
C HIS A 449 2.24 4.50 0.41
N ASP A 450 2.72 5.46 -0.37
CA ASP A 450 1.97 6.67 -0.75
C ASP A 450 0.64 6.34 -1.45
N GLU A 451 0.60 5.30 -2.29
CA GLU A 451 -0.64 4.84 -2.96
C GLU A 451 -1.62 4.15 -2.04
N ILE A 452 -1.12 3.28 -1.17
CA ILE A 452 -1.97 2.53 -0.25
C ILE A 452 -2.68 3.49 0.73
N LYS A 453 -2.04 4.63 1.05
CA LYS A 453 -2.62 5.62 1.97
C LYS A 453 -4.02 6.07 1.57
N VAL A 454 -4.24 6.29 0.27
CA VAL A 454 -5.52 6.74 -0.30
C VAL A 454 -6.67 5.79 0.02
N TYR A 455 -6.41 4.49 0.22
CA TYR A 455 -7.47 3.52 0.46
C TYR A 455 -7.67 3.19 1.93
N LEU A 456 -6.57 3.11 2.69
CA LEU A 456 -6.60 2.55 4.03
C LEU A 456 -6.92 3.55 5.14
N GLY A 457 -6.75 4.85 4.90
CA GLY A 457 -7.11 5.88 5.88
C GLY A 457 -8.57 5.78 6.33
N TYR A 458 -9.48 5.32 5.46
CA TYR A 458 -10.90 5.21 5.77
C TYR A 458 -11.26 4.06 6.72
N PHE A 459 -10.47 2.97 6.76
CA PHE A 459 -10.81 1.80 7.55
C PHE A 459 -10.80 2.05 9.06
N ARG A 460 -10.03 3.02 9.54
CA ARG A 460 -9.96 3.38 10.97
C ARG A 460 -11.27 3.93 11.53
N PHE A 461 -12.16 4.45 10.69
CA PHE A 461 -13.45 5.01 11.14
C PHE A 461 -14.51 3.94 11.36
N ILE A 462 -14.41 2.79 10.66
CA ILE A 462 -15.40 1.72 10.70
C ILE A 462 -15.68 1.25 12.14
N PRO A 463 -14.68 0.94 12.97
CA PRO A 463 -14.94 0.39 14.30
C PRO A 463 -15.55 1.41 15.25
N VAL A 464 -15.20 2.69 15.08
CA VAL A 464 -15.77 3.78 15.88
C VAL A 464 -17.26 3.95 15.54
N LEU A 465 -17.60 4.01 14.25
CA LEU A 465 -18.99 4.10 13.80
C LEU A 465 -19.79 2.86 14.20
N ALA A 466 -19.20 1.68 14.12
CA ALA A 466 -19.81 0.43 14.56
C ALA A 466 -20.10 0.42 16.08
N LEU A 467 -19.18 0.95 16.90
CA LEU A 467 -19.41 1.11 18.35
C LEU A 467 -20.53 2.13 18.64
N VAL A 468 -20.54 3.27 17.95
CA VAL A 468 -21.60 4.28 18.07
C VAL A 468 -22.96 3.66 17.72
N ALA A 469 -23.06 2.96 16.60
CA ALA A 469 -24.28 2.27 16.18
C ALA A 469 -24.72 1.22 17.21
N ALA A 470 -23.79 0.38 17.69
CA ALA A 470 -24.10 -0.64 18.67
C ALA A 470 -24.62 -0.06 19.99
N ARG A 471 -24.02 1.03 20.48
CA ARG A 471 -24.49 1.74 21.67
C ARG A 471 -25.86 2.36 21.46
N ALA A 472 -26.12 2.97 20.31
CA ALA A 472 -27.44 3.51 19.97
C ALA A 472 -28.51 2.42 19.92
N MET A 473 -28.19 1.22 19.41
CA MET A 473 -29.11 0.09 19.35
C MET A 473 -29.42 -0.49 20.73
N VAL A 474 -28.44 -0.58 21.63
CA VAL A 474 -28.62 -1.23 22.94
C VAL A 474 -29.12 -0.26 24.01
N HIS A 475 -28.55 0.95 24.08
CA HIS A 475 -28.84 1.95 25.12
C HIS A 475 -29.82 3.04 24.67
N GLY A 476 -30.17 3.08 23.38
CA GLY A 476 -30.99 4.14 22.79
C GLY A 476 -30.22 5.42 22.48
N LEU A 477 -30.93 6.44 22.00
CA LEU A 477 -30.38 7.77 21.73
C LEU A 477 -30.38 8.60 23.01
N GLN A 478 -29.37 8.40 23.85
CA GLN A 478 -29.16 9.20 25.05
C GLN A 478 -28.55 10.57 24.71
N PRO A 479 -28.84 11.64 25.50
CA PRO A 479 -28.22 12.95 25.31
C PRO A 479 -26.71 12.93 25.62
N PHE A 480 -25.95 13.95 25.17
CA PHE A 480 -24.47 13.98 25.19
C PHE A 480 -23.82 14.10 26.56
N ASP A 481 -24.60 14.40 27.59
CA ASP A 481 -24.19 14.51 28.99
C ASP A 481 -24.20 13.16 29.72
N GLN A 482 -24.77 12.12 29.09
CA GLN A 482 -24.87 10.82 29.72
C GLN A 482 -23.68 9.91 29.42
N PRO A 483 -23.26 9.09 30.39
CA PRO A 483 -22.19 8.12 30.18
C PRO A 483 -22.47 7.11 29.06
N GLN A 484 -23.75 6.85 28.79
CA GLN A 484 -24.22 5.91 27.78
C GLN A 484 -24.37 6.51 26.38
N THR A 485 -24.06 7.80 26.18
CA THR A 485 -24.19 8.47 24.86
C THR A 485 -23.49 7.67 23.76
N PRO A 486 -24.18 7.33 22.66
CA PRO A 486 -23.59 6.60 21.54
C PRO A 486 -22.31 7.22 21.00
N GLY A 487 -22.27 8.56 20.90
CA GLY A 487 -21.15 9.35 20.40
C GLY A 487 -20.01 9.62 21.39
N PHE A 488 -20.02 8.99 22.58
CA PHE A 488 -19.10 9.20 23.71
C PHE A 488 -19.17 10.61 24.35
N SER A 489 -19.05 11.65 23.54
CA SER A 489 -19.25 13.06 23.88
C SER A 489 -19.44 13.90 22.61
N LEU A 490 -19.91 15.14 22.74
CA LEU A 490 -20.02 16.06 21.61
C LEU A 490 -18.67 16.32 20.94
N SER A 491 -17.62 16.49 21.76
CA SER A 491 -16.25 16.72 21.25
C SER A 491 -15.74 15.51 20.48
N ALA A 492 -15.88 14.29 21.03
CA ALA A 492 -15.46 13.07 20.37
C ALA A 492 -16.20 12.85 19.04
N SER A 493 -17.53 13.05 19.03
CA SER A 493 -18.33 12.99 17.79
C SER A 493 -17.84 13.98 16.74
N SER A 494 -17.59 15.23 17.16
CA SER A 494 -17.07 16.28 16.28
C SER A 494 -15.67 15.94 15.74
N ALA A 495 -14.82 15.34 16.57
CA ALA A 495 -13.49 14.90 16.16
C ALA A 495 -13.55 13.78 15.09
N ILE A 496 -14.49 12.83 15.20
CA ILE A 496 -14.69 11.79 14.16
C ILE A 496 -14.98 12.43 12.80
N PHE A 497 -15.96 13.35 12.77
CA PHE A 497 -16.33 14.05 11.53
C PHE A 497 -15.19 14.95 11.02
N GLY A 498 -14.52 15.67 11.92
CA GLY A 498 -13.38 16.51 11.58
C GLY A 498 -12.25 15.73 10.93
N PHE A 499 -11.87 14.59 11.51
CA PHE A 499 -10.80 13.75 10.96
C PHE A 499 -11.20 13.03 9.67
N LEU A 500 -12.47 12.68 9.50
CA LEU A 500 -12.99 12.15 8.23
C LEU A 500 -12.91 13.22 7.14
N LEU A 501 -13.32 14.46 7.44
CA LEU A 501 -13.22 15.57 6.51
C LEU A 501 -11.77 15.87 6.14
N THR A 502 -10.84 15.88 7.11
CA THR A 502 -9.43 16.11 6.79
C THR A 502 -8.84 15.00 5.94
N GLU A 503 -9.27 13.74 6.10
CA GLU A 503 -8.83 12.63 5.24
C GLU A 503 -9.31 12.84 3.80
N ILE A 504 -10.59 13.16 3.62
CA ILE A 504 -11.17 13.46 2.30
C ILE A 504 -10.44 14.64 1.66
N LEU A 505 -10.21 15.71 2.42
CA LEU A 505 -9.48 16.88 1.93
C LEU A 505 -8.03 16.54 1.58
N GLU A 506 -7.36 15.71 2.38
CA GLU A 506 -6.00 15.24 2.10
C GLU A 506 -5.95 14.50 0.76
N ASP A 507 -6.82 13.51 0.58
CA ASP A 507 -6.88 12.72 -0.65
C ASP A 507 -7.26 13.57 -1.86
N VAL A 508 -8.25 14.45 -1.75
CA VAL A 508 -8.63 15.39 -2.83
C VAL A 508 -7.45 16.29 -3.18
N THR A 509 -6.74 16.82 -2.18
CA THR A 509 -5.57 17.68 -2.38
C THR A 509 -4.47 16.95 -3.14
N VAL A 510 -4.20 15.68 -2.80
CA VAL A 510 -3.15 14.85 -3.39
C VAL A 510 -3.55 14.34 -4.78
N VAL A 511 -4.79 13.89 -4.96
CA VAL A 511 -5.31 13.35 -6.22
C VAL A 511 -5.46 14.46 -7.26
N LEU A 512 -5.99 15.62 -6.86
CA LEU A 512 -6.12 16.80 -7.73
C LEU A 512 -4.81 17.58 -7.84
N GLN A 513 -3.80 17.26 -7.03
CA GLN A 513 -2.49 17.93 -6.98
C GLN A 513 -2.64 19.44 -6.81
N VAL A 514 -3.45 19.83 -5.83
CA VAL A 514 -3.73 21.24 -5.52
C VAL A 514 -2.42 21.99 -5.21
N PHE A 515 -1.47 21.28 -4.58
CA PHE A 515 -0.13 21.78 -4.27
C PHE A 515 0.95 21.09 -5.12
N PRO A 516 2.08 21.77 -5.40
CA PRO A 516 3.17 21.21 -6.17
C PRO A 516 3.87 20.06 -5.42
N GLU A 517 4.25 19.03 -6.17
CA GLU A 517 5.16 17.98 -5.69
C GLU A 517 6.55 18.58 -5.41
N SER A 518 7.25 18.01 -4.43
CA SER A 518 8.62 18.40 -4.10
C SER A 518 9.58 18.18 -5.29
N PRO A 519 10.64 19.00 -5.40
CA PRO A 519 11.66 18.80 -6.41
C PRO A 519 12.38 17.48 -6.15
N THR A 520 11.96 16.44 -6.87
CA THR A 520 12.68 15.16 -6.82
C THR A 520 13.94 15.33 -7.67
N THR A 521 15.08 15.56 -7.02
CA THR A 521 16.34 15.70 -7.74
C THR A 521 16.70 14.37 -8.41
N VAL A 522 17.42 14.41 -9.53
CA VAL A 522 17.98 13.19 -10.15
C VAL A 522 18.76 12.38 -9.12
N ALA A 523 19.45 13.05 -8.21
CA ALA A 523 20.19 12.46 -7.09
C ALA A 523 19.29 11.65 -6.12
N MET A 524 18.01 11.99 -5.95
CA MET A 524 17.06 11.22 -5.14
C MET A 524 16.45 10.02 -5.88
N GLN A 525 16.55 9.98 -7.22
CA GLN A 525 15.98 8.93 -8.08
C GLN A 525 16.97 7.82 -8.43
N GLN A 526 18.24 7.93 -7.99
CA GLN A 526 19.29 6.94 -8.23
C GLN A 526 19.15 5.73 -7.30
N GLU A 527 17.99 5.10 -7.22
CA GLU A 527 17.89 3.88 -6.42
C GLU A 527 18.96 2.88 -6.88
N PRO A 528 19.86 2.41 -5.98
CA PRO A 528 20.60 1.19 -6.23
C PRO A 528 19.53 0.12 -6.44
N PRO A 529 19.54 -0.61 -7.56
CA PRO A 529 18.43 -1.45 -7.91
C PRO A 529 18.44 -2.72 -7.05
N CYS A 530 17.91 -2.60 -5.84
CA CYS A 530 17.48 -3.75 -5.06
C CYS A 530 16.31 -4.48 -5.73
N PHE A 531 15.88 -4.05 -6.93
CA PHE A 531 14.82 -4.65 -7.73
C PHE A 531 15.25 -5.07 -9.14
N MET A 532 16.49 -4.79 -9.56
CA MET A 532 17.02 -5.35 -10.80
C MET A 532 17.82 -6.62 -10.52
N HIS A 533 17.71 -7.56 -11.44
CA HIS A 533 18.51 -8.78 -11.45
C HIS A 533 20.01 -8.45 -11.28
N PRO A 534 20.81 -9.24 -10.54
CA PRO A 534 22.23 -8.94 -10.27
C PRO A 534 23.07 -8.64 -11.53
N ARG A 535 22.71 -9.24 -12.69
CA ARG A 535 23.36 -8.96 -13.98
C ARG A 535 23.05 -7.56 -14.53
N SER A 536 21.86 -7.03 -14.27
CA SER A 536 21.46 -5.67 -14.66
C SER A 536 22.09 -4.62 -13.74
N LEU A 537 22.35 -4.97 -12.47
CA LEU A 537 23.12 -4.13 -11.53
C LEU A 537 24.58 -3.98 -11.97
N ALA A 538 25.22 -5.04 -12.47
CA ALA A 538 26.59 -4.98 -12.98
C ALA A 538 26.71 -4.06 -14.22
N ALA A 539 25.71 -4.08 -15.12
CA ALA A 539 25.62 -3.17 -16.25
C ALA A 539 25.36 -1.70 -15.82
N PHE A 540 24.49 -1.49 -14.83
CA PHE A 540 24.19 -0.17 -14.27
C PHE A 540 25.39 0.45 -13.52
N GLN A 541 26.17 -0.36 -12.80
CA GLN A 541 27.40 0.10 -12.12
C GLN A 541 28.51 0.46 -13.10
N GLN A 542 28.50 -0.10 -14.31
CA GLN A 542 29.40 0.30 -15.41
C GLN A 542 29.06 1.68 -15.98
N GLN A 543 27.78 2.10 -15.93
CA GLN A 543 27.28 3.38 -16.45
C GLN A 543 27.49 4.57 -15.51
N LEU A 544 27.72 4.35 -14.22
CA LEU A 544 27.94 5.43 -13.25
C LEU A 544 29.37 6.01 -13.28
N ARG A 545 30.19 5.65 -14.28
CA ARG A 545 31.44 6.37 -14.57
C ARG A 545 31.09 7.64 -15.37
N PRO A 546 31.49 8.84 -14.90
CA PRO A 546 31.02 10.08 -15.51
C PRO A 546 31.58 10.22 -16.95
N PRO A 547 30.72 10.39 -17.97
CA PRO A 547 31.13 10.96 -19.24
C PRO A 547 31.18 12.49 -19.07
N GLY A 548 32.35 13.08 -19.32
CA GLY A 548 32.55 14.52 -19.24
C GLY A 548 31.65 15.30 -20.20
N GLU A 549 31.12 16.42 -19.69
CA GLU A 549 30.73 17.67 -20.35
C GLU A 549 29.86 17.62 -21.62
N PHE A 550 28.59 18.04 -21.49
CA PHE A 550 27.77 18.49 -22.62
C PHE A 550 27.22 19.90 -22.39
N SER A 551 27.47 20.77 -23.37
CA SER A 551 26.90 22.11 -23.51
C SER A 551 25.68 22.13 -24.43
N HIS A 552 24.61 22.78 -23.94
CA HIS A 552 23.53 23.56 -24.59
C HIS A 552 23.03 23.25 -26.02
N ILE A 553 21.69 23.28 -26.21
CA ILE A 553 20.94 24.17 -27.15
C ILE A 553 19.40 24.08 -26.92
N ALA A 554 18.72 25.18 -27.22
CA ALA A 554 17.36 25.59 -26.87
C ALA A 554 16.21 25.02 -27.74
N TRP A 555 14.98 25.10 -27.20
CA TRP A 555 13.71 24.64 -27.79
C TRP A 555 12.94 25.79 -28.46
N SER A 556 12.27 25.53 -29.59
CA SER A 556 11.27 26.42 -30.21
C SER A 556 9.88 25.78 -30.33
N ASP A 557 8.87 26.64 -30.21
CA ASP A 557 7.45 26.37 -29.99
C ASP A 557 6.65 25.84 -31.21
N ALA A 558 5.74 24.90 -30.94
CA ALA A 558 4.53 24.68 -31.75
C ALA A 558 3.36 24.25 -30.84
N LYS A 559 2.23 24.97 -30.92
CA LYS A 559 1.00 24.72 -30.14
C LYS A 559 -0.02 23.92 -30.96
N PRO A 560 -0.54 22.78 -30.47
CA PRO A 560 -1.79 22.20 -30.97
C PRO A 560 -3.00 22.60 -30.10
N LYS A 561 -4.15 22.75 -30.77
CA LYS A 561 -5.47 23.10 -30.21
C LYS A 561 -6.03 22.01 -29.28
N ALA A 562 -6.72 22.46 -28.23
CA ALA A 562 -7.15 21.69 -27.06
C ALA A 562 -8.48 20.95 -27.24
N CYS A 563 -8.54 19.69 -26.78
CA CYS A 563 -9.74 19.15 -26.13
C CYS A 563 -9.87 19.81 -24.75
N THR A 564 -11.10 20.14 -24.38
CA THR A 564 -11.51 20.99 -23.24
C THR A 564 -10.65 20.81 -21.98
N GLU A 565 -9.72 21.75 -21.79
CA GLU A 565 -8.81 21.88 -20.65
C GLU A 565 -9.56 22.31 -19.38
N ILE A 566 -9.29 21.67 -18.25
CA ILE A 566 -9.44 22.33 -16.95
C ILE A 566 -8.14 23.11 -16.72
N VAL A 567 -8.17 24.40 -17.07
CA VAL A 567 -7.06 25.33 -16.81
C VAL A 567 -7.02 25.62 -15.31
N LEU A 568 -6.04 25.06 -14.61
CA LEU A 568 -5.74 25.42 -13.21
C LEU A 568 -5.13 26.83 -13.16
N GLY A 569 -6.00 27.85 -13.15
CA GLY A 569 -5.64 29.24 -12.94
C GLY A 569 -5.01 29.92 -14.16
N THR A 570 -5.53 31.09 -14.52
CA THR A 570 -4.87 31.98 -15.48
C THR A 570 -3.58 32.55 -14.88
N SER A 571 -2.69 33.05 -15.74
CA SER A 571 -1.29 33.43 -15.45
C SER A 571 -1.04 34.44 -14.31
N SER A 572 -2.08 34.99 -13.68
CA SER A 572 -2.03 36.02 -12.65
C SER A 572 -2.00 35.47 -11.21
N ASP A 573 -2.38 34.21 -10.97
CA ASP A 573 -2.36 33.64 -9.62
C ASP A 573 -0.93 33.50 -9.08
N ALA A 574 -0.71 33.99 -7.85
CA ALA A 574 0.54 33.87 -7.11
C ALA A 574 1.05 32.42 -7.07
N TRP A 575 0.14 31.45 -6.96
CA TRP A 575 0.46 30.03 -7.01
C TRP A 575 0.92 29.57 -8.39
N GLY A 576 0.37 30.13 -9.47
CA GLY A 576 0.83 29.84 -10.84
C GLY A 576 2.20 30.43 -11.16
N LYS A 577 2.58 31.54 -10.52
CA LYS A 577 3.93 32.11 -10.60
C LYS A 577 4.93 31.33 -9.75
N PHE A 578 4.56 30.94 -8.54
CA PHE A 578 5.38 30.09 -7.66
C PHE A 578 5.68 28.73 -8.30
N ARG A 579 4.65 28.05 -8.84
CA ARG A 579 4.79 26.78 -9.59
C ARG A 579 5.74 26.88 -10.79
N ARG A 580 5.66 27.97 -11.57
CA ARG A 580 6.59 28.21 -12.70
C ARG A 580 8.01 28.53 -12.26
N ARG A 581 8.19 29.27 -11.15
CA ARG A 581 9.52 29.51 -10.55
C ARG A 581 10.17 28.21 -10.06
N LEU A 582 9.37 27.20 -9.70
CA LEU A 582 9.83 25.86 -9.32
C LEU A 582 9.92 24.87 -10.52
N GLY A 583 9.65 25.32 -11.75
CA GLY A 583 9.90 24.56 -12.99
C GLY A 583 8.73 23.69 -13.50
N GLU A 584 7.52 23.82 -12.95
CA GLU A 584 6.39 22.95 -13.29
C GLU A 584 5.59 23.45 -14.53
N LYS A 585 5.36 22.58 -15.52
CA LYS A 585 4.54 22.87 -16.71
C LYS A 585 3.08 22.47 -16.46
N GLY A 586 2.16 23.46 -16.42
CA GLY A 586 0.83 23.33 -15.82
C GLY A 586 -0.28 22.73 -16.69
N ARG A 587 -0.50 21.40 -16.61
CA ARG A 587 -1.73 20.73 -17.09
C ARG A 587 -2.00 19.44 -16.29
N LEU A 588 -3.25 19.21 -15.87
CA LEU A 588 -3.69 17.94 -15.26
C LEU A 588 -5.05 17.48 -15.77
N VAL A 589 -5.07 16.30 -16.42
CA VAL A 589 -6.26 15.48 -16.68
C VAL A 589 -5.96 14.09 -16.13
N PRO A 590 -6.71 13.56 -15.14
CA PRO A 590 -6.48 12.20 -14.62
C PRO A 590 -6.76 11.18 -15.72
N SER A 591 -5.85 10.24 -15.91
CA SER A 591 -5.96 9.24 -16.96
C SER A 591 -5.47 7.87 -16.46
N PRO A 592 -6.11 6.77 -16.93
CA PRO A 592 -5.72 5.40 -16.58
C PRO A 592 -4.24 5.12 -16.84
N SER A 593 -3.61 4.40 -15.92
CA SER A 593 -2.33 3.73 -16.18
C SER A 593 -2.57 2.54 -17.12
N LEU A 594 -1.84 2.46 -18.24
CA LEU A 594 -1.95 1.39 -19.25
C LEU A 594 -1.26 0.08 -18.79
N HIS A 595 -0.55 0.09 -17.67
CA HIS A 595 -0.19 -1.11 -16.92
C HIS A 595 -1.36 -1.54 -16.02
N GLY A 596 -2.13 -2.52 -16.49
CA GLY A 596 -3.14 -3.22 -15.69
C GLY A 596 -2.48 -3.96 -14.53
N LEU A 597 -2.57 -3.41 -13.33
CA LEU A 597 -2.31 -4.14 -12.10
C LEU A 597 -3.55 -4.92 -11.70
N ARG A 598 -3.37 -6.10 -11.14
CA ARG A 598 -4.46 -6.93 -10.64
C ARG A 598 -4.92 -6.41 -9.29
N GLU A 599 -6.18 -6.03 -9.15
CA GLU A 599 -6.75 -5.67 -7.85
C GLU A 599 -6.43 -6.75 -6.79
N LEU A 600 -6.14 -6.34 -5.55
CA LEU A 600 -6.03 -7.30 -4.46
C LEU A 600 -7.32 -8.14 -4.40
N PRO A 601 -7.24 -9.47 -4.21
CA PRO A 601 -8.43 -10.29 -4.10
C PRO A 601 -9.34 -9.73 -3.01
N PHE A 602 -10.65 -9.68 -3.26
CA PHE A 602 -11.61 -9.08 -2.32
C PHE A 602 -11.45 -9.61 -0.89
N ILE A 603 -11.23 -10.92 -0.73
CA ILE A 603 -11.01 -11.55 0.59
C ILE A 603 -9.77 -10.97 1.32
N ILE A 604 -8.71 -10.64 0.58
CA ILE A 604 -7.50 -10.03 1.13
C ILE A 604 -7.75 -8.57 1.51
N GLN A 605 -8.52 -7.83 0.70
CA GLN A 605 -8.95 -6.47 1.05
C GLN A 605 -9.78 -6.48 2.35
N CYS A 606 -10.78 -7.36 2.43
CA CYS A 606 -11.62 -7.57 3.60
C CYS A 606 -10.81 -7.88 4.86
N ALA A 607 -9.83 -8.77 4.77
CA ALA A 607 -9.03 -9.12 5.92
C ALA A 607 -8.07 -8.03 6.35
N THR A 608 -7.50 -7.27 5.40
CA THR A 608 -6.67 -6.11 5.71
C THR A 608 -7.48 -5.07 6.48
N ALA A 609 -8.68 -4.76 5.99
CA ALA A 609 -9.61 -3.87 6.68
C ALA A 609 -9.97 -4.39 8.07
N GLY A 610 -10.31 -5.68 8.19
CA GLY A 610 -10.62 -6.31 9.48
C GLY A 610 -9.45 -6.23 10.47
N ALA A 611 -8.22 -6.42 10.01
CA ALA A 611 -7.03 -6.29 10.85
C ALA A 611 -6.82 -4.84 11.32
N VAL A 612 -6.92 -3.86 10.42
CA VAL A 612 -6.87 -2.42 10.77
C VAL A 612 -7.98 -2.04 11.76
N CYS A 613 -9.18 -2.57 11.54
CA CYS A 613 -10.32 -2.37 12.43
C CYS A 613 -10.09 -2.94 13.83
N ASN A 614 -9.53 -4.14 13.93
CA ASN A 614 -9.19 -4.75 15.22
C ASN A 614 -8.11 -3.93 15.94
N ILE A 615 -7.09 -3.43 15.21
CA ILE A 615 -6.06 -2.54 15.79
C ILE A 615 -6.71 -1.30 16.42
N MET A 616 -7.66 -0.67 15.73
CA MET A 616 -8.39 0.49 16.26
C MET A 616 -9.13 0.15 17.56
N LEU A 617 -9.87 -0.96 17.60
CA LEU A 617 -10.59 -1.40 18.81
C LEU A 617 -9.63 -1.71 19.96
N MET A 618 -8.50 -2.36 19.66
CA MET A 618 -7.46 -2.66 20.65
C MET A 618 -6.87 -1.37 21.24
N LEU A 619 -6.57 -0.38 20.40
CA LEU A 619 -6.04 0.90 20.85
C LEU A 619 -7.06 1.70 21.67
N LEU A 620 -8.32 1.75 21.23
CA LEU A 620 -9.38 2.38 22.02
C LEU A 620 -9.59 1.68 23.36
N GLY A 621 -9.65 0.35 23.38
CA GLY A 621 -9.83 -0.43 24.60
C GLY A 621 -8.69 -0.21 25.58
N ALA A 622 -7.45 -0.17 25.07
CA ALA A 622 -6.27 0.14 25.87
C ALA A 622 -6.26 1.57 26.43
N LEU A 623 -6.77 2.56 25.68
CA LEU A 623 -6.72 3.98 26.05
C LEU A 623 -7.91 4.45 26.89
N LEU A 624 -9.08 3.83 26.73
CA LEU A 624 -10.34 4.28 27.32
C LEU A 624 -11.00 3.26 28.24
N GLY A 625 -10.68 1.97 28.07
CA GLY A 625 -11.32 0.88 28.79
C GLY A 625 -12.48 0.29 28.04
N ASP A 626 -12.47 -1.03 27.97
CA ASP A 626 -13.50 -1.82 27.29
C ASP A 626 -14.90 -1.60 27.89
N GLY A 627 -14.99 -1.37 29.21
CA GLY A 627 -16.27 -1.09 29.86
C GLY A 627 -16.82 0.28 29.49
N TYR A 628 -15.98 1.31 29.43
CA TYR A 628 -16.38 2.63 28.94
C TYR A 628 -16.82 2.59 27.47
N LEU A 629 -16.05 1.93 26.60
CA LEU A 629 -16.37 1.81 25.17
C LEU A 629 -17.74 1.19 24.91
N ARG A 630 -18.16 0.26 25.77
CA ARG A 630 -19.45 -0.45 25.70
C ARG A 630 -20.59 0.29 26.41
N GLY A 631 -20.31 1.43 27.05
CA GLY A 631 -21.29 2.20 27.82
C GLY A 631 -21.67 1.53 29.14
N LEU A 632 -20.83 0.64 29.67
CA LEU A 632 -21.03 -0.03 30.96
C LEU A 632 -20.50 0.82 32.12
N HIS A 633 -19.46 1.60 31.86
CA HIS A 633 -18.84 2.51 32.83
C HIS A 633 -18.98 3.96 32.39
N PRO A 634 -19.20 4.88 33.35
CA PRO A 634 -19.45 6.27 33.01
C PRO A 634 -18.22 7.08 32.66
N THR A 635 -17.06 6.65 33.13
CA THR A 635 -15.79 7.34 32.95
C THR A 635 -14.76 6.37 32.36
N PRO A 636 -13.85 6.84 31.50
CA PRO A 636 -12.76 6.01 30.98
C PRO A 636 -11.76 5.65 32.08
N CYS A 637 -10.97 4.59 31.90
CA CYS A 637 -9.99 4.17 32.91
C CYS A 637 -9.07 5.30 33.35
N GLY A 638 -8.52 5.19 34.56
CA GLY A 638 -7.32 5.93 34.92
C GLY A 638 -6.18 5.62 33.95
N THR A 639 -5.39 6.62 33.61
CA THR A 639 -4.28 6.47 32.68
C THR A 639 -3.08 5.72 33.29
N GLU A 640 -3.12 5.43 34.60
CA GLU A 640 -2.20 4.53 35.31
C GLU A 640 -2.50 3.05 35.07
N SER A 641 -3.78 2.71 34.82
CA SER A 641 -4.22 1.33 34.59
C SER A 641 -4.18 0.90 33.12
N LEU A 642 -3.77 1.78 32.18
CA LEU A 642 -3.78 1.48 30.75
C LEU A 642 -2.96 0.22 30.41
N LEU A 643 -1.76 0.11 30.99
CA LEU A 643 -0.86 -1.01 30.72
C LEU A 643 -1.40 -2.32 31.30
N GLN A 644 -2.06 -2.24 32.46
CA GLN A 644 -2.71 -3.38 33.09
C GLN A 644 -3.95 -3.83 32.31
N ASN A 645 -4.80 -2.88 31.91
CA ASN A 645 -6.01 -3.16 31.11
C ASN A 645 -5.67 -3.73 29.72
N TRP A 646 -4.48 -3.42 29.21
CA TRP A 646 -3.99 -4.02 27.98
C TRP A 646 -3.64 -5.50 28.15
N ILE A 647 -3.03 -5.86 29.28
CA ILE A 647 -2.53 -7.22 29.54
C ILE A 647 -3.63 -8.12 30.13
N VAL A 648 -4.47 -7.60 31.02
CA VAL A 648 -5.40 -8.38 31.84
C VAL A 648 -6.83 -7.93 31.59
N TRP A 649 -7.73 -8.88 31.29
CA TRP A 649 -9.17 -8.62 31.26
C TRP A 649 -9.76 -8.85 32.64
N THR A 650 -10.08 -7.80 33.37
CA THR A 650 -10.80 -7.98 34.64
C THR A 650 -12.26 -8.36 34.39
N VAL A 651 -12.82 -9.18 35.27
CA VAL A 651 -14.26 -9.49 35.33
C VAL A 651 -14.75 -9.14 36.74
N PRO A 652 -15.66 -8.15 36.91
CA PRO A 652 -16.28 -7.34 35.85
C PRO A 652 -15.25 -6.48 35.09
N LEU A 653 -15.64 -6.07 33.89
CA LEU A 653 -14.84 -5.16 33.06
C LEU A 653 -14.36 -3.97 33.90
N SER A 654 -13.06 -3.70 33.90
CA SER A 654 -12.52 -2.50 34.51
C SER A 654 -13.05 -1.26 33.78
N CYS A 655 -13.18 -0.15 34.51
CA CYS A 655 -13.34 1.16 33.89
C CYS A 655 -12.18 1.41 32.95
#